data_AF-A0A2J8AEU7-F1
#
_entry.id   AF-A0A2J8AEU7-F1
#
_cell.length_a   1.000
_cell.length_b   1.000
_cell.length_c   1.000
_cell.angle_alpha   90.00
_cell.angle_beta   90.00
_cell.angle_gamma   90.00
#
_symmetry.space_group_name_H-M   'P 1'
#
loop_
_entity.id
_entity.type
_entity.pdbx_description
1 polymer ?
#
loop_
_entity_poly.entity_id
_entity_poly.type
_entity_poly.pdbx_seq_one_letter_code
_entity_poly.pdbx_strand_id
1 'polypeptide(L)'
;MAQDDQDATQNSTHPHYMPNLHEHIRYPGIELNNYFVTTPVCCPSRTNLWRGQFAHNTNFTDVLPPHGGYAKWKELGIDESYLPIWLQSLGYNTYYTGKFLVDYNIRNYNQTPAGWTDIDALVLPYTFDYNNPGFSRNGAPPNTYPGQYSTDVIADKGVAQLESAVASGKPFYAQISPIAPHISTQISIQLPDNTSGKVGGITVSFYPPLPAPRNWELFSDATLPTGTKNGNLYEEDVSDKPAWIQALPLAQQNNRTYLEEIYRLRLRSLAAVDELVGRVVETLNASGVLDNTYIIYSSDNGYHVGTHRFGAGKVLPYEEDLRVPFLIRGPGIKASKSTKPTNTKVGLHVDFAPTILTLAGAGGQLGDKALDGTPLGLAASDDGTLRADYPRPQHHRNQFQAEFWGSWIDELLHHLPGYVNNTWKAVRVYDEERNGWKYIYSCTGSKEIYDLKKDPGELNNMYDTAPMNVRTRLEALLAVLAVCRGDTCTNPWKVLHPGGEVQSWSDAIKSKYDDVYARIKPFKFVACLGYQVGAQRCTLAPSQICMATRRMALAQKPPPNFVVIFTDDQDAIQNTTHPHYMPNLHKHIRYPGIELNNYFVTTPVCCPSRTNLWRGQFAHNTNFTDVLSPHGGYNKWKALGIDKSYLPVWLQGLGYNTYYVGKFLVDYSTANYNRTPAGWTDIDALLTPYIFDYNNPGFSRNGAEPNIYPGQYTTDVVADKGVAQIKSAVASGKPFYAQISPVAPHTSTQFSTDSQGRQQVYFYPPVPAPRHWELFSDATLPSGTKQGNLYEKDVSDKPAWIQALPLAQQNNRTYLEEIYRLRLRSLAAVDELVGRVVETLNASGVLDNTYIIYSADNGYHVGTHRFGAGKTLAYEEELRVPFLIKGPGIKASKSTKATNTKVGLHVDFAPTILTLAGAGGQLGDKGLDGTPLGLAASDDGTLRADYPRPANHRNQFQGEFWGGWADELLHHIPRYVNNTWKAVRVYDEERNQGWKYIYSCTGSKEIYDLKKDPGELNNLYGKGPTYVRTRLEGLLAVLAVCKEDTCINPWKVLHPGGEVQSWSDAIKSKYDDVYARIKPFKFVACLGYQLHENELSDYRVVSPAPTTPSRRLQRRSLVVDTTTVHVPVTFEAPVERFATPVPQDILNSDVHAWYATEQAKYRLA
;
A
#
# COMPACT_ATOMS: atom_id res chain seq x y z
N MET A 1 -22.06 21.09 -14.39
CA MET A 1 -22.17 19.95 -15.33
C MET A 1 -20.76 19.51 -15.68
N ALA A 2 -20.45 18.24 -15.44
CA ALA A 2 -19.12 17.66 -15.66
C ALA A 2 -19.27 16.28 -16.32
N GLN A 3 -19.34 16.26 -17.65
CA GLN A 3 -19.55 15.05 -18.45
C GLN A 3 -18.24 14.32 -18.76
N ASP A 4 -18.38 13.09 -19.27
CA ASP A 4 -17.32 12.12 -19.48
C ASP A 4 -16.76 12.19 -20.92
N ASP A 5 -15.43 12.24 -21.08
CA ASP A 5 -14.74 12.16 -22.38
C ASP A 5 -15.12 13.23 -23.43
N GLN A 6 -15.12 14.52 -23.11
CA GLN A 6 -15.34 15.55 -24.14
C GLN A 6 -14.11 16.45 -24.33
N ASP A 7 -13.60 16.44 -25.56
CA ASP A 7 -12.48 17.26 -25.99
C ASP A 7 -12.89 18.70 -26.34
N ALA A 8 -11.93 19.62 -26.31
CA ALA A 8 -12.08 20.98 -26.84
C ALA A 8 -11.46 21.18 -28.23
N THR A 9 -10.73 20.19 -28.77
CA THR A 9 -9.87 20.36 -29.95
C THR A 9 -10.51 19.84 -31.24
N GLN A 10 -11.47 18.91 -31.15
CA GLN A 10 -12.20 18.29 -32.25
C GLN A 10 -13.60 18.91 -32.42
N ASN A 11 -13.79 20.17 -32.03
CA ASN A 11 -15.00 20.97 -32.30
C ASN A 11 -16.30 20.41 -31.69
N SER A 12 -16.20 19.59 -30.64
CA SER A 12 -17.34 18.93 -29.99
C SER A 12 -18.36 19.91 -29.38
N THR A 13 -17.92 21.12 -29.02
CA THR A 13 -18.76 22.19 -28.47
C THR A 13 -19.26 23.17 -29.54
N HIS A 14 -19.14 22.91 -30.84
CA HIS A 14 -19.58 23.85 -31.87
C HIS A 14 -21.07 24.24 -31.70
N PRO A 15 -21.48 25.51 -31.94
CA PRO A 15 -22.87 25.94 -31.75
C PRO A 15 -23.88 25.19 -32.62
N HIS A 16 -23.42 24.56 -33.71
CA HIS A 16 -24.26 23.68 -34.54
C HIS A 16 -24.62 22.37 -33.81
N TYR A 17 -23.70 21.82 -33.01
CA TYR A 17 -23.87 20.56 -32.30
C TYR A 17 -24.44 20.74 -30.90
N MET A 18 -24.11 21.87 -30.24
CA MET A 18 -24.53 22.20 -28.89
C MET A 18 -25.13 23.61 -28.79
N PRO A 19 -26.28 23.88 -29.43
CA PRO A 19 -26.89 25.21 -29.44
C PRO A 19 -27.30 25.72 -28.05
N ASN A 20 -27.88 24.89 -27.19
CA ASN A 20 -28.32 25.30 -25.84
C ASN A 20 -27.14 25.69 -24.96
N LEU A 21 -26.01 24.99 -25.06
CA LEU A 21 -24.76 25.38 -24.39
C LEU A 21 -24.34 26.81 -24.76
N HIS A 22 -24.44 27.15 -26.05
CA HIS A 22 -24.06 28.48 -26.52
C HIS A 22 -25.05 29.55 -26.08
N GLU A 23 -26.33 29.30 -26.34
CA GLU A 23 -27.42 30.21 -26.01
C GLU A 23 -27.46 30.52 -24.52
N HIS A 24 -27.38 29.47 -23.69
CA HIS A 24 -27.68 29.61 -22.27
C HIS A 24 -26.48 29.78 -21.36
N ILE A 25 -25.27 29.36 -21.76
CA ILE A 25 -24.06 29.44 -20.92
C ILE A 25 -22.99 30.30 -21.58
N ARG A 26 -22.65 30.07 -22.86
CA ARG A 26 -21.54 30.77 -23.52
C ARG A 26 -21.81 32.25 -23.74
N TYR A 27 -22.89 32.61 -24.44
CA TYR A 27 -23.18 34.02 -24.73
C TYR A 27 -23.49 34.82 -23.46
N PRO A 28 -24.21 34.29 -22.46
CA PRO A 28 -24.39 34.97 -21.18
C PRO A 28 -23.19 34.91 -20.24
N GLY A 29 -22.10 34.23 -20.63
CA GLY A 29 -21.00 33.88 -19.73
C GLY A 29 -19.60 34.07 -20.33
N ILE A 30 -18.66 33.26 -19.81
CA ILE A 30 -17.24 33.24 -20.16
C ILE A 30 -16.86 31.82 -20.60
N GLU A 31 -16.07 31.73 -21.66
CA GLU A 31 -15.42 30.50 -22.12
C GLU A 31 -13.91 30.62 -21.89
N LEU A 32 -13.31 29.63 -21.23
CA LEU A 32 -11.86 29.46 -21.11
C LEU A 32 -11.37 28.56 -22.24
N ASN A 33 -10.64 29.12 -23.20
CA ASN A 33 -10.02 28.35 -24.27
C ASN A 33 -8.91 27.40 -23.79
N ASN A 34 -8.30 27.76 -22.68
CA ASN A 34 -7.07 27.16 -22.19
C ASN A 34 -7.35 26.46 -20.87
N TYR A 35 -8.34 25.58 -20.85
CA TYR A 35 -8.67 24.78 -19.68
C TYR A 35 -8.21 23.33 -19.88
N PHE A 36 -7.41 22.83 -18.94
CA PHE A 36 -6.74 21.53 -19.06
C PHE A 36 -7.02 20.63 -17.88
N VAL A 37 -7.09 19.34 -18.18
CA VAL A 37 -7.00 18.30 -17.16
C VAL A 37 -5.53 18.04 -16.85
N THR A 38 -5.25 17.61 -15.63
CA THR A 38 -3.88 17.28 -15.21
C THR A 38 -3.59 15.78 -15.31
N THR A 39 -4.61 14.98 -15.57
CA THR A 39 -4.53 13.54 -15.88
C THR A 39 -5.67 13.16 -16.84
N PRO A 40 -5.40 12.58 -18.01
CA PRO A 40 -6.41 12.32 -19.04
C PRO A 40 -7.14 10.99 -18.84
N VAL A 41 -7.70 10.77 -17.64
CA VAL A 41 -8.51 9.58 -17.33
C VAL A 41 -9.48 9.84 -16.18
N CYS A 42 -10.71 9.35 -16.31
CA CYS A 42 -11.86 9.83 -15.55
C CYS A 42 -11.71 9.84 -14.01
N CYS A 43 -11.32 8.73 -13.37
CA CYS A 43 -11.30 8.64 -11.90
C CYS A 43 -10.25 9.56 -11.25
N PRO A 44 -8.95 9.51 -11.64
CA PRO A 44 -7.94 10.47 -11.23
C PRO A 44 -8.33 11.91 -11.53
N SER A 45 -8.91 12.18 -12.71
CA SER A 45 -9.25 13.54 -13.11
C SER A 45 -10.38 14.15 -12.27
N ARG A 46 -11.46 13.39 -12.03
CA ARG A 46 -12.55 13.79 -11.12
C ARG A 46 -12.04 14.03 -9.69
N THR A 47 -11.08 13.22 -9.25
CA THR A 47 -10.42 13.42 -7.95
C THR A 47 -9.65 14.74 -7.92
N ASN A 48 -8.87 15.06 -8.96
CA ASN A 48 -8.15 16.31 -9.07
C ASN A 48 -9.10 17.53 -9.05
N LEU A 49 -10.24 17.42 -9.73
CA LEU A 49 -11.30 18.43 -9.77
C LEU A 49 -11.89 18.73 -8.39
N TRP A 50 -12.20 17.71 -7.58
CA TRP A 50 -12.81 17.91 -6.27
C TRP A 50 -11.82 18.17 -5.12
N ARG A 51 -10.60 17.65 -5.23
CA ARG A 51 -9.56 17.83 -4.20
C ARG A 51 -8.69 19.05 -4.42
N GLY A 52 -8.64 19.56 -5.65
CA GLY A 52 -7.73 20.64 -6.02
C GLY A 52 -6.26 20.22 -5.93
N GLN A 53 -5.97 18.93 -6.10
CA GLN A 53 -4.63 18.33 -5.97
C GLN A 53 -4.25 17.57 -7.25
N PHE A 54 -2.96 17.52 -7.57
CA PHE A 54 -2.47 16.65 -8.65
C PHE A 54 -2.52 15.17 -8.25
N ALA A 55 -2.57 14.29 -9.25
CA ALA A 55 -2.67 12.84 -9.03
C ALA A 55 -1.42 12.29 -8.30
N HIS A 56 -0.24 12.88 -8.51
CA HIS A 56 0.97 12.54 -7.75
C HIS A 56 0.91 12.90 -6.25
N ASN A 57 -0.03 13.75 -5.84
CA ASN A 57 -0.23 14.14 -4.44
C ASN A 57 -1.36 13.40 -3.76
N THR A 58 -2.31 12.85 -4.54
CA THR A 58 -3.36 11.95 -4.05
C THR A 58 -2.97 10.47 -4.14
N ASN A 59 -2.00 10.14 -5.00
CA ASN A 59 -1.63 8.78 -5.40
C ASN A 59 -2.84 7.94 -5.88
N PHE A 60 -3.81 8.61 -6.51
CA PHE A 60 -4.99 8.02 -7.12
C PHE A 60 -4.83 8.11 -8.64
N THR A 61 -4.32 7.04 -9.26
CA THR A 61 -3.70 7.08 -10.60
C THR A 61 -4.39 6.23 -11.66
N ASP A 62 -5.42 5.45 -11.30
CA ASP A 62 -6.10 4.51 -12.20
C ASP A 62 -7.64 4.64 -12.09
N VAL A 63 -8.38 3.93 -12.94
CA VAL A 63 -9.85 3.78 -12.90
C VAL A 63 -10.32 2.56 -12.14
N LEU A 64 -9.45 1.56 -11.93
CA LEU A 64 -9.77 0.32 -11.22
C LEU A 64 -8.79 0.04 -10.06
N PRO A 65 -9.19 -0.77 -9.07
CA PRO A 65 -8.27 -1.21 -8.01
C PRO A 65 -7.06 -1.97 -8.58
N PRO A 66 -5.89 -1.91 -7.93
CA PRO A 66 -5.66 -1.33 -6.60
C PRO A 66 -5.25 0.15 -6.61
N HIS A 67 -5.13 0.79 -7.77
CA HIS A 67 -4.58 2.15 -7.90
C HIS A 67 -5.65 3.22 -8.22
N GLY A 68 -6.89 2.79 -8.38
CA GLY A 68 -8.01 3.58 -8.85
C GLY A 68 -9.37 3.02 -8.43
N GLY A 69 -10.44 3.68 -8.88
CA GLY A 69 -11.82 3.27 -8.62
C GLY A 69 -12.34 3.64 -7.23
N TYR A 70 -13.64 3.50 -7.04
CA TYR A 70 -14.35 3.96 -5.84
C TYR A 70 -13.84 3.30 -4.55
N ALA A 71 -13.55 1.99 -4.55
CA ALA A 71 -13.01 1.34 -3.37
C ALA A 71 -11.67 1.93 -2.93
N LYS A 72 -10.77 2.22 -3.89
CA LYS A 72 -9.48 2.86 -3.58
C LYS A 72 -9.66 4.31 -3.16
N TRP A 73 -10.63 5.02 -3.74
CA TRP A 73 -10.95 6.40 -3.38
C TRP A 73 -11.40 6.51 -1.91
N LYS A 74 -12.21 5.53 -1.46
CA LYS A 74 -12.58 5.33 -0.05
C LYS A 74 -11.40 4.92 0.83
N GLU A 75 -10.58 3.97 0.38
CA GLU A 75 -9.39 3.48 1.11
C GLU A 75 -8.40 4.62 1.42
N LEU A 76 -8.21 5.55 0.48
CA LEU A 76 -7.31 6.70 0.64
C LEU A 76 -7.90 7.83 1.51
N GLY A 77 -9.12 7.68 2.03
CA GLY A 77 -9.81 8.71 2.81
C GLY A 77 -10.08 10.01 2.03
N ILE A 78 -10.10 9.94 0.69
CA ILE A 78 -10.33 11.14 -0.15
C ILE A 78 -11.72 11.71 0.11
N ASP A 79 -12.67 10.83 0.43
CA ASP A 79 -14.04 11.18 0.74
C ASP A 79 -14.26 11.77 2.14
N GLU A 80 -13.21 11.94 2.95
CA GLU A 80 -13.29 12.57 4.28
C GLU A 80 -13.08 14.08 4.22
N SER A 81 -12.46 14.58 3.15
CA SER A 81 -12.21 16.00 2.96
C SER A 81 -12.13 16.28 1.46
N TYR A 82 -13.17 16.83 0.86
CA TYR A 82 -13.17 17.25 -0.54
C TYR A 82 -14.29 18.26 -0.76
N LEU A 83 -14.37 18.85 -1.96
CA LEU A 83 -15.23 20.01 -2.24
C LEU A 83 -16.67 19.93 -1.66
N PRO A 84 -17.44 18.83 -1.81
CA PRO A 84 -18.80 18.75 -1.26
C PRO A 84 -18.85 18.86 0.27
N ILE A 85 -17.91 18.22 0.98
CA ILE A 85 -17.81 18.33 2.45
C ILE A 85 -17.47 19.76 2.86
N TRP A 86 -16.54 20.39 2.15
CA TRP A 86 -16.18 21.78 2.43
C TRP A 86 -17.36 22.72 2.22
N LEU A 87 -18.15 22.53 1.17
CA LEU A 87 -19.37 23.31 0.93
C LEU A 87 -20.45 23.06 1.99
N GLN A 88 -20.65 21.83 2.42
CA GLN A 88 -21.57 21.53 3.53
C GLN A 88 -21.17 22.25 4.82
N SER A 89 -19.86 22.35 5.10
CA SER A 89 -19.36 23.11 6.27
C SER A 89 -19.63 24.62 6.18
N LEU A 90 -19.87 25.15 4.97
CA LEU A 90 -20.27 26.53 4.71
C LEU A 90 -21.80 26.71 4.68
N GLY A 91 -22.56 25.66 4.97
CA GLY A 91 -24.02 25.69 5.01
C GLY A 91 -24.72 25.46 3.66
N TYR A 92 -23.98 25.01 2.63
CA TYR A 92 -24.57 24.62 1.35
C TYR A 92 -25.25 23.25 1.45
N ASN A 93 -26.37 23.09 0.76
CA ASN A 93 -26.86 21.76 0.40
C ASN A 93 -26.14 21.29 -0.88
N THR A 94 -25.80 20.00 -0.93
CA THR A 94 -24.99 19.43 -2.01
C THR A 94 -25.73 18.31 -2.73
N TYR A 95 -25.78 18.33 -4.06
CA TYR A 95 -26.56 17.39 -4.87
C TYR A 95 -25.72 16.76 -5.97
N TYR A 96 -25.88 15.46 -6.21
CA TYR A 96 -25.16 14.74 -7.26
C TYR A 96 -26.08 13.81 -8.04
N THR A 97 -25.94 13.79 -9.37
CA THR A 97 -26.55 12.77 -10.23
C THR A 97 -25.65 12.36 -11.40
N GLY A 98 -25.68 11.07 -11.76
CA GLY A 98 -24.96 10.51 -12.90
C GLY A 98 -23.72 9.69 -12.53
N LYS A 99 -22.70 9.65 -13.41
CA LYS A 99 -21.49 8.83 -13.22
C LYS A 99 -20.64 9.42 -12.11
N PHE A 100 -20.40 8.69 -11.02
CA PHE A 100 -19.52 9.13 -9.92
C PHE A 100 -18.05 8.75 -10.15
N LEU A 101 -17.65 7.54 -9.77
CA LEU A 101 -16.36 6.93 -10.06
C LEU A 101 -16.60 5.50 -10.56
N VAL A 102 -15.71 4.99 -11.42
CA VAL A 102 -15.67 3.56 -11.78
C VAL A 102 -15.46 2.74 -10.50
N ASP A 103 -15.93 1.50 -10.46
CA ASP A 103 -15.99 0.64 -9.26
C ASP A 103 -17.06 1.04 -8.22
N TYR A 104 -17.82 2.13 -8.37
CA TYR A 104 -19.10 2.27 -7.66
C TYR A 104 -20.16 1.36 -8.31
N ASN A 105 -20.67 0.38 -7.57
CA ASN A 105 -21.29 -0.81 -8.15
C ASN A 105 -22.40 -1.42 -7.27
N ILE A 106 -23.14 -2.40 -7.81
CA ILE A 106 -24.24 -3.09 -7.11
C ILE A 106 -23.84 -3.83 -5.81
N ARG A 107 -22.55 -3.92 -5.47
CA ARG A 107 -22.04 -4.55 -4.23
C ARG A 107 -21.60 -3.53 -3.19
N ASN A 108 -21.23 -2.32 -3.58
CA ASN A 108 -20.75 -1.26 -2.67
C ASN A 108 -21.59 0.02 -2.72
N TYR A 109 -22.74 0.03 -3.41
CA TYR A 109 -23.65 1.17 -3.47
C TYR A 109 -24.08 1.69 -2.09
N ASN A 110 -24.12 0.82 -1.07
CA ASN A 110 -24.49 1.19 0.29
C ASN A 110 -23.38 1.96 1.03
N GLN A 111 -22.18 2.02 0.47
CA GLN A 111 -21.10 2.88 0.93
C GLN A 111 -21.24 4.24 0.24
N THR A 112 -22.31 4.96 0.51
CA THR A 112 -22.63 6.24 -0.16
C THR A 112 -21.47 7.24 -0.04
N PRO A 113 -21.07 7.94 -1.13
CA PRO A 113 -20.07 8.99 -1.06
C PRO A 113 -20.48 10.09 -0.05
N ALA A 114 -19.58 10.44 0.88
CA ALA A 114 -19.88 11.45 1.89
C ALA A 114 -20.00 12.86 1.30
N GLY A 115 -20.59 13.82 2.02
CA GLY A 115 -20.63 15.23 1.59
C GLY A 115 -21.73 15.60 0.61
N TRP A 116 -22.70 14.72 0.34
CA TRP A 116 -23.88 14.98 -0.48
C TRP A 116 -25.15 14.98 0.37
N THR A 117 -25.98 16.02 0.25
CA THR A 117 -27.33 16.08 0.81
C THR A 117 -28.25 15.08 0.11
N ASP A 118 -28.12 14.94 -1.21
CA ASP A 118 -28.78 13.91 -2.00
C ASP A 118 -27.88 13.50 -3.18
N ILE A 119 -27.57 12.21 -3.28
CA ILE A 119 -26.76 11.64 -4.35
C ILE A 119 -27.54 10.50 -5.02
N ASP A 120 -27.64 10.56 -6.34
CA ASP A 120 -28.29 9.58 -7.21
C ASP A 120 -27.29 9.14 -8.28
N ALA A 121 -26.42 8.21 -7.91
CA ALA A 121 -25.24 7.85 -8.70
C ALA A 121 -25.45 6.57 -9.50
N LEU A 122 -24.93 6.56 -10.73
CA LEU A 122 -24.87 5.38 -11.58
C LEU A 122 -23.99 4.28 -10.95
N VAL A 123 -24.41 3.02 -11.07
CA VAL A 123 -23.68 1.86 -10.51
C VAL A 123 -23.35 0.79 -11.56
N LEU A 124 -22.15 0.22 -11.48
CA LEU A 124 -21.76 -0.91 -12.34
C LEU A 124 -22.60 -2.17 -12.02
N PRO A 125 -22.95 -2.99 -13.03
CA PRO A 125 -22.47 -2.92 -14.43
C PRO A 125 -23.21 -1.93 -15.33
N TYR A 126 -24.21 -1.21 -14.82
CA TYR A 126 -25.12 -0.37 -15.62
C TYR A 126 -24.59 1.05 -15.89
N THR A 127 -23.43 1.43 -15.34
CA THR A 127 -22.90 2.80 -15.43
C THR A 127 -22.79 3.31 -16.86
N PHE A 128 -22.31 2.47 -17.79
CA PHE A 128 -22.07 2.87 -19.17
C PHE A 128 -23.12 2.33 -20.15
N ASP A 129 -24.22 1.77 -19.63
CA ASP A 129 -25.34 1.34 -20.47
C ASP A 129 -26.25 2.54 -20.76
N TYR A 130 -26.21 2.99 -22.00
CA TYR A 130 -27.02 4.11 -22.48
C TYR A 130 -28.52 3.85 -22.44
N ASN A 131 -28.99 2.61 -22.52
CA ASN A 131 -30.41 2.29 -22.64
C ASN A 131 -30.98 1.58 -21.41
N ASN A 132 -30.14 1.12 -20.48
CA ASN A 132 -30.56 0.46 -19.25
C ASN A 132 -29.74 0.94 -18.05
N PRO A 133 -29.74 2.25 -17.75
CA PRO A 133 -28.94 2.77 -16.67
C PRO A 133 -29.46 2.26 -15.32
N GLY A 134 -28.55 2.09 -14.36
CA GLY A 134 -28.83 1.64 -13.01
C GLY A 134 -28.31 2.64 -12.00
N PHE A 135 -29.14 3.05 -11.05
CA PHE A 135 -28.82 4.10 -10.09
C PHE A 135 -29.03 3.64 -8.65
N SER A 136 -28.16 4.08 -7.75
CA SER A 136 -28.38 4.04 -6.31
C SER A 136 -28.53 5.46 -5.77
N ARG A 137 -29.63 5.71 -5.06
CA ARG A 137 -29.90 6.98 -4.40
C ARG A 137 -29.65 6.87 -2.90
N ASN A 138 -28.73 7.68 -2.37
CA ASN A 138 -28.36 7.73 -0.95
C ASN A 138 -28.07 6.35 -0.32
N GLY A 139 -27.47 5.44 -1.10
CA GLY A 139 -27.15 4.08 -0.66
C GLY A 139 -28.33 3.12 -0.61
N ALA A 140 -29.49 3.50 -1.15
CA ALA A 140 -30.59 2.59 -1.37
C ALA A 140 -30.25 1.55 -2.45
N PRO A 141 -30.85 0.35 -2.40
CA PRO A 141 -30.66 -0.68 -3.43
C PRO A 141 -30.81 -0.12 -4.85
N PRO A 142 -29.93 -0.51 -5.79
CA PRO A 142 -29.96 0.02 -7.14
C PRO A 142 -31.27 -0.27 -7.86
N ASN A 143 -31.83 0.75 -8.51
CA ASN A 143 -32.95 0.62 -9.42
C ASN A 143 -32.45 0.76 -10.86
N THR A 144 -32.83 -0.19 -11.71
CA THR A 144 -32.54 -0.16 -13.15
C THR A 144 -33.71 0.47 -13.91
N TYR A 145 -33.41 1.12 -15.03
CA TYR A 145 -34.41 1.76 -15.91
C TYR A 145 -34.34 1.16 -17.32
N PRO A 146 -34.84 -0.06 -17.54
CA PRO A 146 -34.72 -0.73 -18.83
C PRO A 146 -35.42 0.04 -19.95
N GLY A 147 -34.76 0.18 -21.10
CA GLY A 147 -35.26 0.89 -22.26
C GLY A 147 -35.30 2.41 -22.14
N GLN A 148 -34.80 2.99 -21.04
CA GLN A 148 -34.73 4.45 -20.86
C GLN A 148 -33.32 4.95 -21.14
N TYR A 149 -33.22 6.08 -21.84
CA TYR A 149 -31.93 6.64 -22.22
C TYR A 149 -31.22 7.28 -21.01
N SER A 150 -29.96 6.94 -20.77
CA SER A 150 -29.18 7.31 -19.58
C SER A 150 -29.15 8.81 -19.35
N THR A 151 -28.86 9.61 -20.38
CA THR A 151 -28.84 11.07 -20.26
C THR A 151 -30.21 11.65 -19.93
N ASP A 152 -31.31 11.05 -20.40
CA ASP A 152 -32.67 11.50 -20.09
C ASP A 152 -33.03 11.22 -18.63
N VAL A 153 -32.69 10.02 -18.14
CA VAL A 153 -32.89 9.66 -16.72
C VAL A 153 -32.05 10.56 -15.80
N ILE A 154 -30.80 10.87 -16.19
CA ILE A 154 -29.94 11.82 -15.46
C ILE A 154 -30.55 13.22 -15.47
N ALA A 155 -31.14 13.64 -16.60
CA ALA A 155 -31.79 14.94 -16.72
C ALA A 155 -33.01 15.07 -15.82
N ASP A 156 -33.88 14.06 -15.81
CA ASP A 156 -35.06 14.03 -14.95
C ASP A 156 -34.67 14.06 -13.46
N LYS A 157 -33.70 13.24 -13.06
CA LYS A 157 -33.17 13.20 -11.69
C LYS A 157 -32.48 14.52 -11.31
N GLY A 158 -31.70 15.10 -12.21
CA GLY A 158 -30.98 16.35 -11.98
C GLY A 158 -31.92 17.54 -11.81
N VAL A 159 -32.94 17.64 -12.65
CA VAL A 159 -34.01 18.65 -12.52
C VAL A 159 -34.74 18.48 -11.19
N ALA A 160 -35.14 17.26 -10.82
CA ALA A 160 -35.81 17.01 -9.54
C ALA A 160 -34.94 17.37 -8.32
N GLN A 161 -33.63 17.10 -8.38
CA GLN A 161 -32.68 17.52 -7.34
C GLN A 161 -32.54 19.05 -7.28
N LEU A 162 -32.53 19.74 -8.43
CA LEU A 162 -32.50 21.20 -8.48
C LEU A 162 -33.78 21.82 -7.90
N GLU A 163 -34.95 21.29 -8.23
CA GLU A 163 -36.23 21.71 -7.63
C GLU A 163 -36.23 21.53 -6.11
N SER A 164 -35.70 20.40 -5.62
CA SER A 164 -35.52 20.17 -4.19
C SER A 164 -34.53 21.16 -3.55
N ALA A 165 -33.44 21.47 -4.26
CA ALA A 165 -32.44 22.44 -3.81
C ALA A 165 -33.05 23.85 -3.67
N VAL A 166 -33.79 24.29 -4.67
CA VAL A 166 -34.51 25.57 -4.66
C VAL A 166 -35.53 25.61 -3.52
N ALA A 167 -36.36 24.56 -3.38
CA ALA A 167 -37.38 24.48 -2.35
C ALA A 167 -36.81 24.51 -0.93
N SER A 168 -35.54 24.11 -0.74
CA SER A 168 -34.88 24.15 0.57
C SER A 168 -34.60 25.57 1.08
N GLY A 169 -34.58 26.57 0.20
CA GLY A 169 -34.25 27.97 0.53
C GLY A 169 -32.80 28.21 0.97
N LYS A 170 -31.93 27.19 0.91
CA LYS A 170 -30.50 27.28 1.23
C LYS A 170 -29.66 27.44 -0.04
N PRO A 171 -28.45 28.04 0.05
CA PRO A 171 -27.51 27.98 -1.06
C PRO A 171 -27.17 26.53 -1.37
N PHE A 172 -26.99 26.20 -2.65
CA PHE A 172 -26.75 24.83 -3.08
C PHE A 172 -25.62 24.70 -4.08
N TYR A 173 -25.05 23.49 -4.13
CA TYR A 173 -24.13 23.04 -5.17
C TYR A 173 -24.67 21.76 -5.77
N ALA A 174 -24.90 21.73 -7.08
CA ALA A 174 -25.42 20.57 -7.79
C ALA A 174 -24.46 20.15 -8.92
N GLN A 175 -24.04 18.89 -8.91
CA GLN A 175 -23.23 18.30 -9.97
C GLN A 175 -24.01 17.23 -10.72
N ILE A 176 -24.26 17.53 -12.01
CA ILE A 176 -24.90 16.63 -12.97
C ILE A 176 -23.81 16.13 -13.93
N SER A 177 -23.60 14.81 -13.98
CA SER A 177 -22.50 14.16 -14.69
C SER A 177 -23.01 13.07 -15.64
N PRO A 178 -23.52 13.43 -16.84
CA PRO A 178 -23.92 12.44 -17.84
C PRO A 178 -22.71 11.68 -18.38
N ILE A 179 -22.94 10.45 -18.85
CA ILE A 179 -21.89 9.63 -19.47
C ILE A 179 -21.59 10.03 -20.91
N ALA A 180 -22.51 10.69 -21.62
CA ALA A 180 -22.25 11.09 -22.99
C ALA A 180 -21.19 12.21 -23.06
N PRO A 181 -20.25 12.17 -24.04
CA PRO A 181 -20.16 11.24 -25.18
C PRO A 181 -19.25 10.02 -25.01
N HIS A 182 -18.94 9.60 -23.77
CA HIS A 182 -18.14 8.39 -23.52
C HIS A 182 -18.69 7.19 -24.31
N ILE A 183 -17.77 6.36 -24.80
CA ILE A 183 -18.10 5.13 -25.50
C ILE A 183 -18.92 4.18 -24.61
N SER A 184 -19.76 3.34 -25.21
CA SER A 184 -20.49 2.34 -24.43
C SER A 184 -19.52 1.27 -23.95
N THR A 185 -19.53 0.97 -22.65
CA THR A 185 -18.52 0.09 -22.04
C THR A 185 -19.20 -1.00 -21.21
N GLN A 186 -18.93 -2.26 -21.52
CA GLN A 186 -19.33 -3.38 -20.69
C GLN A 186 -18.15 -3.84 -19.85
N ILE A 187 -18.26 -3.60 -18.54
CA ILE A 187 -17.28 -4.08 -17.56
C ILE A 187 -17.90 -5.31 -16.89
N SER A 188 -17.36 -6.48 -17.21
CA SER A 188 -17.71 -7.74 -16.55
C SER A 188 -16.63 -8.11 -15.55
N ILE A 189 -16.97 -8.07 -14.28
CA ILE A 189 -16.11 -8.57 -13.21
C ILE A 189 -16.49 -10.04 -13.03
N GLN A 190 -15.79 -10.95 -13.71
CA GLN A 190 -15.98 -12.38 -13.54
C GLN A 190 -15.49 -12.76 -12.14
N LEU A 191 -16.40 -13.31 -11.36
CA LEU A 191 -16.04 -14.01 -10.14
C LEU A 191 -15.43 -15.37 -10.53
N PRO A 192 -14.52 -15.92 -9.69
CA PRO A 192 -14.09 -17.29 -9.86
C PRO A 192 -15.32 -18.22 -9.88
N ASP A 193 -15.44 -18.97 -10.97
CA ASP A 193 -16.37 -20.09 -11.05
C ASP A 193 -15.75 -21.26 -10.27
N ASN A 194 -16.38 -21.58 -9.14
CA ASN A 194 -15.96 -22.62 -8.21
C ASN A 194 -16.00 -24.04 -8.80
N THR A 195 -16.41 -24.21 -10.07
CA THR A 195 -16.44 -25.52 -10.73
C THR A 195 -15.33 -25.75 -11.75
N SER A 196 -14.67 -24.70 -12.25
CA SER A 196 -13.72 -24.81 -13.37
C SER A 196 -12.27 -24.38 -13.05
N GLY A 197 -12.01 -23.85 -11.84
CA GLY A 197 -10.65 -23.48 -11.43
C GLY A 197 -10.03 -22.32 -12.23
N LYS A 198 -10.84 -21.57 -13.00
CA LYS A 198 -10.38 -20.34 -13.65
C LYS A 198 -10.48 -19.16 -12.68
N VAL A 199 -9.37 -18.42 -12.57
CA VAL A 199 -9.29 -17.15 -11.82
C VAL A 199 -10.28 -16.18 -12.45
N GLY A 200 -11.22 -15.65 -11.66
CA GLY A 200 -12.10 -14.58 -12.12
C GLY A 200 -11.30 -13.39 -12.64
N GLY A 201 -11.61 -12.92 -13.85
CA GLY A 201 -10.95 -11.78 -14.50
C GLY A 201 -11.86 -10.56 -14.64
N ILE A 202 -11.27 -9.39 -14.87
CA ILE A 202 -12.03 -8.21 -15.32
C ILE A 202 -11.97 -8.21 -16.85
N THR A 203 -13.11 -8.36 -17.49
CA THR A 203 -13.26 -8.19 -18.94
C THR A 203 -13.88 -6.83 -19.20
N VAL A 204 -13.21 -6.02 -20.01
CA VAL A 204 -13.72 -4.74 -20.49
C VAL A 204 -13.95 -4.88 -21.99
N SER A 205 -15.18 -4.65 -22.41
CA SER A 205 -15.57 -4.59 -23.82
C SER A 205 -16.08 -3.19 -24.13
N PHE A 206 -15.69 -2.67 -25.27
CA PHE A 206 -16.04 -1.33 -25.69
C PHE A 206 -16.87 -1.38 -26.96
N TYR A 207 -17.80 -0.43 -27.06
CA TYR A 207 -18.73 -0.30 -28.16
C TYR A 207 -18.89 1.19 -28.50
N PRO A 208 -19.23 1.53 -29.76
CA PRO A 208 -19.53 2.90 -30.13
C PRO A 208 -20.57 3.53 -29.18
N PRO A 209 -20.48 4.85 -28.91
CA PRO A 209 -21.48 5.52 -28.11
C PRO A 209 -22.84 5.43 -28.82
N LEU A 210 -23.90 5.29 -28.03
CA LEU A 210 -25.26 5.18 -28.55
C LEU A 210 -25.96 6.52 -28.39
N PRO A 211 -26.34 7.19 -29.50
CA PRO A 211 -27.18 8.38 -29.43
C PRO A 211 -28.56 8.06 -28.87
N ALA A 212 -29.23 9.07 -28.32
CA ALA A 212 -30.66 8.96 -28.05
C ALA A 212 -31.38 8.64 -29.37
N PRO A 213 -32.42 7.78 -29.38
CA PRO A 213 -33.10 7.40 -30.62
C PRO A 213 -33.56 8.60 -31.47
N ARG A 214 -33.99 9.70 -30.82
CA ARG A 214 -34.38 10.95 -31.47
C ARG A 214 -33.23 11.71 -32.17
N ASN A 215 -32.00 11.46 -31.75
CA ASN A 215 -30.79 12.16 -32.21
C ASN A 215 -29.97 11.32 -33.20
N TRP A 216 -30.47 10.12 -33.58
CA TRP A 216 -29.75 9.17 -34.42
C TRP A 216 -29.38 9.73 -35.80
N GLU A 217 -30.26 10.54 -36.39
CA GLU A 217 -30.09 11.09 -37.74
C GLU A 217 -29.39 12.45 -37.78
N LEU A 218 -29.01 13.02 -36.62
CA LEU A 218 -28.36 14.33 -36.57
C LEU A 218 -26.93 14.28 -37.14
N PHE A 219 -26.47 15.39 -37.70
CA PHE A 219 -25.06 15.62 -38.06
C PHE A 219 -24.46 14.55 -38.99
N SER A 220 -25.25 13.99 -39.91
CA SER A 220 -24.79 12.97 -40.87
C SER A 220 -23.68 13.47 -41.81
N ASP A 221 -23.60 14.78 -42.01
CA ASP A 221 -22.58 15.50 -42.77
C ASP A 221 -21.34 15.87 -41.93
N ALA A 222 -21.36 15.65 -40.61
CA ALA A 222 -20.21 15.94 -39.78
C ALA A 222 -19.03 15.04 -40.15
N THR A 223 -17.86 15.67 -40.24
CA THR A 223 -16.59 15.00 -40.50
C THR A 223 -15.64 15.35 -39.37
N LEU A 224 -14.72 14.43 -39.07
CA LEU A 224 -13.61 14.73 -38.17
C LEU A 224 -12.95 16.02 -38.65
N PRO A 225 -12.73 17.02 -37.78
CA PRO A 225 -12.22 18.31 -38.22
C PRO A 225 -10.86 18.14 -38.91
N THR A 226 -10.87 18.16 -40.23
CA THR A 226 -9.66 18.22 -41.08
C THR A 226 -8.97 19.59 -40.96
N GLY A 227 -9.63 20.54 -40.28
CA GLY A 227 -9.27 21.95 -40.16
C GLY A 227 -8.42 22.32 -38.94
N THR A 228 -7.89 21.37 -38.15
CA THR A 228 -6.69 21.71 -37.38
C THR A 228 -5.60 21.98 -38.41
N LYS A 229 -4.90 23.12 -38.35
CA LYS A 229 -3.87 23.55 -39.31
C LYS A 229 -2.59 22.68 -39.29
N ASN A 230 -2.74 21.42 -38.94
CA ASN A 230 -1.83 20.73 -38.07
C ASN A 230 -1.51 19.31 -38.54
N GLY A 231 -2.18 18.75 -39.55
CA GLY A 231 -1.85 17.44 -40.13
C GLY A 231 -1.82 16.24 -39.17
N ASN A 232 -2.32 16.40 -37.94
CA ASN A 232 -2.22 15.38 -36.89
C ASN A 232 -3.30 14.31 -36.98
N LEU A 233 -4.41 14.60 -37.67
CA LEU A 233 -5.36 13.57 -38.07
C LEU A 233 -4.69 12.62 -39.07
N TYR A 234 -4.52 11.36 -38.68
CA TYR A 234 -3.87 10.33 -39.50
C TYR A 234 -2.41 10.66 -39.88
N GLU A 235 -1.67 11.27 -38.95
CA GLU A 235 -0.26 11.67 -39.09
C GLU A 235 0.57 10.69 -39.94
N GLU A 236 1.00 11.13 -41.12
CA GLU A 236 1.66 10.27 -42.11
C GLU A 236 3.11 9.96 -41.78
N ASP A 237 3.82 10.89 -41.15
CA ASP A 237 5.18 10.72 -40.68
C ASP A 237 5.20 10.78 -39.16
N VAL A 238 5.63 9.69 -38.53
CA VAL A 238 5.82 9.59 -37.08
C VAL A 238 7.26 9.19 -36.75
N SER A 239 8.19 9.30 -37.71
CA SER A 239 9.56 8.80 -37.58
C SER A 239 10.35 9.45 -36.44
N ASP A 240 9.88 10.59 -35.95
CA ASP A 240 10.38 11.37 -34.82
C ASP A 240 9.68 11.07 -33.48
N LYS A 241 8.59 10.28 -33.50
CA LYS A 241 7.83 9.84 -32.33
C LYS A 241 8.49 8.67 -31.61
N PRO A 242 8.08 8.35 -30.36
CA PRO A 242 8.48 7.11 -29.69
C PRO A 242 8.24 5.86 -30.55
N ALA A 243 9.13 4.88 -30.45
CA ALA A 243 9.11 3.66 -31.29
C ALA A 243 7.77 2.89 -31.26
N TRP A 244 7.02 2.97 -30.16
CA TRP A 244 5.72 2.30 -30.05
C TRP A 244 4.62 3.01 -30.85
N ILE A 245 4.69 4.34 -31.02
CA ILE A 245 3.82 5.11 -31.93
C ILE A 245 4.21 4.84 -33.38
N GLN A 246 5.51 4.72 -33.67
CA GLN A 246 6.02 4.35 -35.00
C GLN A 246 5.50 2.99 -35.48
N ALA A 247 5.27 2.07 -34.55
CA ALA A 247 4.72 0.75 -34.83
C ALA A 247 3.21 0.77 -35.15
N LEU A 248 2.51 1.89 -34.94
CA LEU A 248 1.09 2.00 -35.27
C LEU A 248 0.90 2.08 -36.80
N PRO A 249 -0.05 1.31 -37.35
CA PRO A 249 -0.35 1.34 -38.77
C PRO A 249 -0.90 2.71 -39.18
N LEU A 250 -0.62 3.12 -40.42
CA LEU A 250 -1.25 4.30 -40.98
C LEU A 250 -2.76 4.07 -41.11
N ALA A 251 -3.56 4.97 -40.53
CA ALA A 251 -5.01 4.85 -40.48
C ALA A 251 -5.71 4.76 -41.85
N GLN A 252 -5.04 5.22 -42.92
CA GLN A 252 -5.57 5.25 -44.29
C GLN A 252 -5.84 3.86 -44.90
N GLN A 253 -5.32 2.76 -44.34
CA GLN A 253 -5.46 1.45 -44.99
C GLN A 253 -6.70 0.63 -44.61
N ASN A 254 -7.56 1.01 -43.63
CA ASN A 254 -8.88 0.36 -43.45
C ASN A 254 -9.95 1.05 -42.53
N ASN A 255 -9.70 2.16 -41.81
CA ASN A 255 -10.65 2.59 -40.73
C ASN A 255 -11.10 4.06 -40.72
N ARG A 256 -10.79 4.89 -41.72
CA ARG A 256 -11.19 6.31 -41.74
C ARG A 256 -12.71 6.51 -41.64
N THR A 257 -13.48 5.82 -42.47
CA THR A 257 -14.96 5.91 -42.46
C THR A 257 -15.53 5.50 -41.11
N TYR A 258 -14.91 4.51 -40.45
CA TYR A 258 -15.32 4.06 -39.13
C TYR A 258 -15.07 5.13 -38.07
N LEU A 259 -13.88 5.74 -38.03
CA LEU A 259 -13.55 6.79 -37.07
C LEU A 259 -14.39 8.07 -37.29
N GLU A 260 -14.71 8.41 -38.54
CA GLU A 260 -15.66 9.48 -38.85
C GLU A 260 -17.07 9.15 -38.32
N GLU A 261 -17.52 7.90 -38.40
CA GLU A 261 -18.79 7.50 -37.82
C GLU A 261 -18.77 7.51 -36.29
N ILE A 262 -17.67 7.08 -35.64
CA ILE A 262 -17.50 7.22 -34.19
C ILE A 262 -17.62 8.69 -33.78
N TYR A 263 -16.98 9.59 -34.51
CA TYR A 263 -17.09 11.02 -34.27
C TYR A 263 -18.55 11.53 -34.39
N ARG A 264 -19.29 11.13 -35.43
CA ARG A 264 -20.71 11.47 -35.56
C ARG A 264 -21.54 10.93 -34.41
N LEU A 265 -21.36 9.67 -34.02
CA LEU A 265 -22.08 9.07 -32.90
C LEU A 265 -21.82 9.82 -31.59
N ARG A 266 -20.58 10.26 -31.35
CA ARG A 266 -20.23 11.10 -30.19
C ARG A 266 -20.96 12.43 -30.21
N LEU A 267 -20.99 13.14 -31.35
CA LEU A 267 -21.73 14.40 -31.51
C LEU A 267 -23.25 14.20 -31.31
N ARG A 268 -23.82 13.13 -31.85
CA ARG A 268 -25.24 12.79 -31.70
C ARG A 268 -25.59 12.45 -30.24
N SER A 269 -24.71 11.78 -29.50
CA SER A 269 -24.88 11.55 -28.06
C SER A 269 -24.78 12.87 -27.26
N LEU A 270 -23.92 13.82 -27.68
CA LEU A 270 -23.84 15.16 -27.07
C LEU A 270 -25.11 15.98 -27.25
N ALA A 271 -25.90 15.78 -28.31
CA ALA A 271 -27.17 16.49 -28.48
C ALA A 271 -28.12 16.27 -27.28
N ALA A 272 -28.16 15.07 -26.68
CA ALA A 272 -28.94 14.84 -25.46
C ALA A 272 -28.36 15.56 -24.23
N VAL A 273 -27.04 15.77 -24.17
CA VAL A 273 -26.39 16.59 -23.13
C VAL A 273 -26.73 18.06 -23.32
N ASP A 274 -26.80 18.54 -24.56
CA ASP A 274 -27.21 19.90 -24.88
C ASP A 274 -28.67 20.17 -24.48
N GLU A 275 -29.58 19.23 -24.77
CA GLU A 275 -30.96 19.30 -24.28
C GLU A 275 -31.04 19.36 -22.74
N LEU A 276 -30.20 18.59 -22.04
CA LEU A 276 -30.05 18.66 -20.58
C LEU A 276 -29.58 20.06 -20.12
N VAL A 277 -28.65 20.70 -20.83
CA VAL A 277 -28.22 22.07 -20.53
C VAL A 277 -29.41 23.04 -20.58
N GLY A 278 -30.24 22.95 -21.64
CA GLY A 278 -31.46 23.74 -21.79
C GLY A 278 -32.40 23.54 -20.59
N ARG A 279 -32.73 22.29 -20.27
CA ARG A 279 -33.63 21.94 -19.14
C ARG A 279 -33.14 22.49 -17.80
N VAL A 280 -31.85 22.34 -17.49
CA VAL A 280 -31.27 22.86 -16.22
C VAL A 280 -31.44 24.38 -16.12
N VAL A 281 -31.14 25.11 -17.20
CA VAL A 281 -31.23 26.57 -17.21
C VAL A 281 -32.68 27.02 -17.12
N GLU A 282 -33.58 26.38 -17.86
CA GLU A 282 -35.02 26.64 -17.82
C GLU A 282 -35.61 26.40 -16.42
N THR A 283 -35.25 25.30 -15.76
CA THR A 283 -35.70 25.00 -14.38
C THR A 283 -35.24 26.10 -13.42
N LEU A 284 -33.98 26.52 -13.49
CA LEU A 284 -33.45 27.60 -12.66
C LEU A 284 -34.10 28.96 -12.96
N ASN A 285 -34.43 29.22 -14.23
CA ASN A 285 -35.13 30.42 -14.67
C ASN A 285 -36.56 30.46 -14.15
N ALA A 286 -37.31 29.39 -14.35
CA ALA A 286 -38.70 29.23 -13.88
C ALA A 286 -38.80 29.30 -12.36
N SER A 287 -37.74 28.87 -11.66
CA SER A 287 -37.61 28.96 -10.21
C SER A 287 -37.18 30.35 -9.71
N GLY A 288 -36.85 31.29 -10.59
CA GLY A 288 -36.43 32.64 -10.22
C GLY A 288 -35.05 32.75 -9.56
N VAL A 289 -34.20 31.72 -9.67
CA VAL A 289 -32.88 31.68 -9.01
C VAL A 289 -31.71 31.73 -10.01
N LEU A 290 -32.00 31.75 -11.32
CA LEU A 290 -30.98 31.73 -12.37
C LEU A 290 -29.94 32.85 -12.24
N ASP A 291 -30.39 34.08 -11.96
CA ASP A 291 -29.51 35.24 -11.83
C ASP A 291 -28.63 35.20 -10.57
N ASN A 292 -28.95 34.32 -9.62
CA ASN A 292 -28.19 34.07 -8.40
C ASN A 292 -27.41 32.73 -8.45
N THR A 293 -27.28 32.10 -9.62
CA THR A 293 -26.68 30.77 -9.76
C THR A 293 -25.51 30.78 -10.73
N TYR A 294 -24.35 30.27 -10.29
CA TYR A 294 -23.26 29.95 -11.20
C TYR A 294 -23.51 28.60 -11.89
N ILE A 295 -23.51 28.58 -13.22
CA ILE A 295 -23.60 27.35 -14.01
C ILE A 295 -22.27 27.17 -14.73
N ILE A 296 -21.61 26.04 -14.45
CA ILE A 296 -20.34 25.66 -15.05
C ILE A 296 -20.54 24.40 -15.90
N TYR A 297 -20.04 24.42 -17.13
CA TYR A 297 -20.01 23.30 -18.05
C TYR A 297 -18.55 22.93 -18.37
N SER A 298 -18.18 21.67 -18.16
CA SER A 298 -16.83 21.15 -18.39
C SER A 298 -16.84 19.64 -18.58
N SER A 299 -15.70 19.03 -18.95
CA SER A 299 -15.52 17.57 -18.96
C SER A 299 -14.44 17.10 -17.97
N ASP A 300 -14.47 15.82 -17.59
CA ASP A 300 -13.45 15.17 -16.75
C ASP A 300 -12.15 14.85 -17.50
N ASN A 301 -12.18 14.52 -18.78
CA ASN A 301 -11.00 14.39 -19.64
C ASN A 301 -11.36 14.60 -21.11
N GLY A 302 -10.35 14.87 -21.93
CA GLY A 302 -10.49 14.90 -23.37
C GLY A 302 -10.59 13.50 -23.97
N TYR A 303 -10.62 13.43 -25.28
CA TYR A 303 -10.73 12.17 -26.02
C TYR A 303 -10.25 12.38 -27.45
N HIS A 304 -9.39 11.50 -27.94
CA HIS A 304 -8.91 11.54 -29.32
C HIS A 304 -9.69 10.59 -30.22
N VAL A 305 -9.87 11.00 -31.47
CA VAL A 305 -10.37 10.16 -32.55
C VAL A 305 -9.53 10.38 -33.80
N GLY A 306 -8.66 9.42 -34.14
CA GLY A 306 -7.87 9.41 -35.37
C GLY A 306 -6.58 10.25 -35.35
N THR A 307 -6.34 11.05 -34.31
CA THR A 307 -5.14 11.90 -34.22
C THR A 307 -3.90 11.07 -33.87
N HIS A 308 -2.74 11.49 -34.37
CA HIS A 308 -1.43 10.85 -34.14
C HIS A 308 -1.39 9.34 -34.45
N ARG A 309 -2.19 8.89 -35.43
CA ARG A 309 -2.44 7.48 -35.81
C ARG A 309 -3.16 6.63 -34.76
N PHE A 310 -3.58 7.19 -33.63
CA PHE A 310 -4.42 6.47 -32.68
C PHE A 310 -5.83 6.28 -33.23
N GLY A 311 -6.51 5.20 -32.84
CA GLY A 311 -7.94 5.05 -33.13
C GLY A 311 -8.76 5.96 -32.22
N ALA A 312 -9.54 5.38 -31.32
CA ALA A 312 -10.39 6.14 -30.41
C ALA A 312 -10.03 5.83 -28.96
N GLY A 313 -9.83 6.86 -28.14
CA GLY A 313 -9.53 6.65 -26.72
C GLY A 313 -9.08 7.90 -25.99
N LYS A 314 -8.33 7.68 -24.91
CA LYS A 314 -7.75 8.70 -24.01
C LYS A 314 -6.40 8.23 -23.46
N VAL A 315 -5.89 8.88 -22.41
CA VAL A 315 -4.64 8.59 -21.68
C VAL A 315 -3.31 9.07 -22.29
N LEU A 316 -3.36 9.82 -23.38
CA LEU A 316 -2.19 10.33 -24.10
C LEU A 316 -1.81 11.74 -23.65
N PRO A 317 -0.54 12.14 -23.84
CA PRO A 317 -0.07 13.45 -23.45
C PRO A 317 -0.53 14.59 -24.37
N TYR A 318 -1.22 14.31 -25.48
CA TYR A 318 -1.57 15.28 -26.52
C TYR A 318 -2.76 16.19 -26.13
N GLU A 319 -2.91 17.33 -26.81
CA GLU A 319 -3.92 18.35 -26.50
C GLU A 319 -5.36 17.81 -26.61
N GLU A 320 -5.64 16.83 -27.45
CA GLU A 320 -6.96 16.18 -27.59
C GLU A 320 -7.43 15.52 -26.28
N ASP A 321 -6.50 14.94 -25.53
CA ASP A 321 -6.79 14.23 -24.28
C ASP A 321 -6.73 15.18 -23.07
N LEU A 322 -5.95 16.26 -23.18
CA LEU A 322 -5.71 17.20 -22.08
C LEU A 322 -6.62 18.42 -22.06
N ARG A 323 -7.04 18.94 -23.22
CA ARG A 323 -7.79 20.19 -23.31
C ARG A 323 -9.29 19.90 -23.37
N VAL A 324 -10.03 20.39 -22.37
CA VAL A 324 -11.47 20.16 -22.23
C VAL A 324 -12.22 21.49 -22.21
N PRO A 325 -13.51 21.52 -22.61
CA PRO A 325 -14.28 22.75 -22.56
C PRO A 325 -14.44 23.23 -21.11
N PHE A 326 -14.46 24.55 -20.92
CA PHE A 326 -14.88 25.16 -19.66
C PHE A 326 -15.63 26.45 -19.93
N LEU A 327 -16.92 26.45 -19.59
CA LEU A 327 -17.79 27.59 -19.73
C LEU A 327 -18.47 27.88 -18.40
N ILE A 328 -18.58 29.15 -18.03
CA ILE A 328 -19.22 29.59 -16.80
C ILE A 328 -20.13 30.80 -17.05
N ARG A 329 -21.35 30.75 -16.52
CA ARG A 329 -22.24 31.91 -16.36
C ARG A 329 -22.65 32.07 -14.90
N GLY A 330 -23.10 33.24 -14.51
CA GLY A 330 -23.66 33.45 -13.18
C GLY A 330 -23.55 34.89 -12.68
N PRO A 331 -23.83 35.11 -11.39
CA PRO A 331 -23.77 36.42 -10.75
C PRO A 331 -22.47 37.17 -11.06
N GLY A 332 -22.58 38.46 -11.34
CA GLY A 332 -21.42 39.32 -11.60
C GLY A 332 -20.72 39.10 -12.95
N ILE A 333 -21.01 38.03 -13.71
CA ILE A 333 -20.44 37.80 -15.04
C ILE A 333 -21.25 38.57 -16.09
N LYS A 334 -20.60 39.44 -16.86
CA LYS A 334 -21.26 40.15 -17.98
C LYS A 334 -21.34 39.26 -19.22
N ALA A 335 -22.49 39.30 -19.89
CA ALA A 335 -22.70 38.58 -21.15
C ALA A 335 -21.64 38.96 -22.20
N SER A 336 -21.04 37.95 -22.83
CA SER A 336 -20.15 38.12 -23.97
C SER A 336 -20.96 38.46 -25.21
N LYS A 337 -20.69 39.61 -25.83
CA LYS A 337 -21.19 39.94 -27.18
C LYS A 337 -20.33 39.34 -28.30
N SER A 338 -19.26 38.61 -27.96
CA SER A 338 -18.25 38.10 -28.89
C SER A 338 -18.45 36.63 -29.19
N THR A 339 -18.39 36.24 -30.47
CA THR A 339 -18.26 34.84 -30.90
C THR A 339 -16.84 34.29 -30.69
N LYS A 340 -15.88 35.17 -30.40
CA LYS A 340 -14.51 34.80 -30.05
C LYS A 340 -14.43 34.54 -28.54
N PRO A 341 -13.67 33.51 -28.14
CA PRO A 341 -13.51 33.17 -26.74
C PRO A 341 -12.97 34.33 -25.92
N THR A 342 -13.46 34.45 -24.70
CA THR A 342 -13.31 35.68 -23.91
C THR A 342 -12.08 35.66 -23.00
N ASN A 343 -11.49 34.49 -22.71
CA ASN A 343 -10.35 34.37 -21.82
C ASN A 343 -9.27 33.37 -22.32
N THR A 344 -8.03 33.85 -22.41
CA THR A 344 -6.84 33.08 -22.83
C THR A 344 -5.98 32.60 -21.65
N LYS A 345 -6.40 32.83 -20.40
CA LYS A 345 -5.69 32.37 -19.21
C LYS A 345 -5.77 30.84 -19.09
N VAL A 346 -4.68 30.26 -18.58
CA VAL A 346 -4.60 28.83 -18.32
C VAL A 346 -5.38 28.49 -17.06
N GLY A 347 -6.35 27.58 -17.17
CA GLY A 347 -7.02 26.98 -16.02
C GLY A 347 -6.82 25.48 -15.99
N LEU A 348 -6.81 24.90 -14.79
CA LEU A 348 -6.61 23.47 -14.59
C LEU A 348 -7.75 22.86 -13.78
N HIS A 349 -7.93 21.54 -13.87
CA HIS A 349 -8.85 20.81 -12.98
C HIS A 349 -8.56 21.04 -11.49
N VAL A 350 -7.28 21.13 -11.11
CA VAL A 350 -6.90 21.42 -9.72
C VAL A 350 -7.33 22.82 -9.25
N ASP A 351 -7.66 23.72 -10.17
CA ASP A 351 -8.14 25.08 -9.89
C ASP A 351 -9.66 25.12 -9.66
N PHE A 352 -10.38 24.04 -9.96
CA PHE A 352 -11.85 23.99 -9.85
C PHE A 352 -12.32 24.17 -8.41
N ALA A 353 -11.92 23.27 -7.49
CA ALA A 353 -12.31 23.35 -6.08
C ALA A 353 -12.00 24.71 -5.42
N PRO A 354 -10.78 25.28 -5.52
CA PRO A 354 -10.51 26.61 -4.96
C PRO A 354 -11.33 27.72 -5.62
N THR A 355 -11.66 27.61 -6.91
CA THR A 355 -12.56 28.57 -7.59
C THR A 355 -13.96 28.53 -7.00
N ILE A 356 -14.55 27.34 -6.84
CA ILE A 356 -15.89 27.18 -6.26
C ILE A 356 -15.95 27.74 -4.83
N LEU A 357 -14.95 27.41 -4.00
CA LEU A 357 -14.88 27.94 -2.63
C LEU A 357 -14.74 29.46 -2.60
N THR A 358 -14.00 30.04 -3.55
CA THR A 358 -13.86 31.50 -3.67
C THR A 358 -15.18 32.16 -4.07
N LEU A 359 -15.89 31.60 -5.07
CA LEU A 359 -17.21 32.07 -5.48
C LEU A 359 -18.26 31.92 -4.37
N ALA A 360 -18.09 30.93 -3.49
CA ALA A 360 -18.90 30.74 -2.28
C ALA A 360 -18.53 31.68 -1.12
N GLY A 361 -17.57 32.59 -1.29
CA GLY A 361 -17.15 33.55 -0.27
C GLY A 361 -16.14 33.00 0.76
N ALA A 362 -15.63 31.78 0.55
CA ALA A 362 -14.70 31.10 1.47
C ALA A 362 -13.22 31.18 1.02
N GLY A 363 -12.87 32.17 0.19
CA GLY A 363 -11.50 32.36 -0.31
C GLY A 363 -10.44 32.51 0.79
N GLY A 364 -10.80 33.05 1.96
CA GLY A 364 -9.89 33.17 3.11
C GLY A 364 -9.60 31.84 3.84
N GLN A 365 -10.37 30.78 3.59
CA GLN A 365 -10.24 29.47 4.23
C GLN A 365 -9.44 28.46 3.39
N LEU A 366 -8.89 28.89 2.25
CA LEU A 366 -8.15 28.02 1.33
C LEU A 366 -6.84 27.49 1.95
N GLY A 367 -6.19 28.24 2.85
CA GLY A 367 -4.93 27.85 3.49
C GLY A 367 -5.02 26.63 4.41
N ASP A 368 -6.22 26.33 4.90
CA ASP A 368 -6.50 25.15 5.73
C ASP A 368 -6.64 23.86 4.91
N LYS A 369 -6.63 23.98 3.58
CA LYS A 369 -6.81 22.89 2.63
C LYS A 369 -5.49 22.63 1.90
N ALA A 370 -5.06 21.38 1.82
CA ALA A 370 -3.85 20.98 1.11
C ALA A 370 -4.05 21.07 -0.42
N LEU A 371 -4.19 22.27 -0.98
CA LEU A 371 -4.49 22.53 -2.40
C LEU A 371 -3.21 22.74 -3.22
N ASP A 372 -3.17 22.19 -4.44
CA ASP A 372 -2.13 22.47 -5.43
C ASP A 372 -2.57 23.50 -6.49
N GLY A 373 -3.88 23.68 -6.68
CA GLY A 373 -4.45 24.67 -7.58
C GLY A 373 -4.76 26.00 -6.89
N THR A 374 -5.16 26.98 -7.70
CA THR A 374 -5.54 28.34 -7.27
C THR A 374 -6.83 28.78 -7.96
N PRO A 375 -7.62 29.69 -7.38
CA PRO A 375 -8.83 30.18 -8.03
C PRO A 375 -8.54 30.75 -9.43
N LEU A 376 -9.43 30.50 -10.40
CA LEU A 376 -9.27 30.82 -11.84
C LEU A 376 -9.23 32.32 -12.20
N GLY A 377 -8.88 33.21 -11.26
CA GLY A 377 -8.71 34.63 -11.53
C GLY A 377 -9.97 35.32 -12.08
N LEU A 378 -11.16 34.78 -11.75
CA LEU A 378 -12.45 35.44 -11.90
C LEU A 378 -12.52 36.53 -10.82
N ALA A 379 -11.76 37.61 -11.02
CA ALA A 379 -11.69 38.72 -10.08
C ALA A 379 -12.84 39.70 -10.35
N ALA A 380 -13.48 40.17 -9.27
CA ALA A 380 -14.39 41.31 -9.34
C ALA A 380 -13.57 42.55 -9.69
N SER A 381 -13.96 43.27 -10.73
CA SER A 381 -13.49 44.64 -10.92
C SER A 381 -14.02 45.55 -9.81
N ASP A 382 -13.48 46.76 -9.68
CA ASP A 382 -13.84 47.71 -8.60
C ASP A 382 -15.36 48.04 -8.57
N ASP A 383 -16.09 47.73 -9.65
CA ASP A 383 -17.55 47.83 -9.78
C ASP A 383 -18.32 46.54 -9.38
N GLY A 384 -17.64 45.53 -8.87
CA GLY A 384 -18.20 44.22 -8.49
C GLY A 384 -18.37 43.23 -9.66
N THR A 385 -17.97 43.57 -10.89
CA THR A 385 -18.22 42.73 -12.07
C THR A 385 -17.06 41.78 -12.36
N LEU A 386 -17.34 40.49 -12.50
CA LEU A 386 -16.43 39.45 -12.94
C LEU A 386 -16.21 39.57 -14.44
N ARG A 387 -14.98 39.92 -14.85
CA ARG A 387 -14.65 40.08 -16.28
C ARG A 387 -13.50 39.17 -16.69
N ALA A 388 -13.56 38.73 -17.95
CA ALA A 388 -12.53 37.90 -18.57
C ALA A 388 -11.20 38.65 -18.82
N ASP A 389 -11.25 39.98 -18.91
CA ASP A 389 -10.14 40.88 -19.25
C ASP A 389 -9.40 41.47 -18.04
N TYR A 390 -9.71 41.05 -16.81
CA TYR A 390 -9.10 41.63 -15.61
C TYR A 390 -7.57 41.43 -15.60
N PRO A 391 -6.77 42.49 -15.33
CA PRO A 391 -5.32 42.46 -15.41
C PRO A 391 -4.72 41.35 -14.53
N ARG A 392 -3.64 40.74 -15.03
CA ARG A 392 -2.95 39.61 -14.38
C ARG A 392 -2.75 39.94 -12.89
N PRO A 393 -3.22 39.11 -11.95
CA PRO A 393 -2.51 39.02 -10.68
C PRO A 393 -1.04 38.82 -11.03
N GLN A 394 -0.12 39.51 -10.36
CA GLN A 394 1.32 39.49 -10.67
C GLN A 394 1.95 38.07 -10.69
N HIS A 395 1.18 37.02 -10.35
CA HIS A 395 1.59 35.63 -10.19
C HIS A 395 0.63 34.58 -10.84
N HIS A 396 -0.13 34.90 -11.89
CA HIS A 396 -0.96 33.88 -12.55
C HIS A 396 -0.12 32.78 -13.22
N ARG A 397 -0.49 31.51 -13.01
CA ARG A 397 0.22 30.34 -13.53
C ARG A 397 0.15 30.28 -15.05
N ASN A 398 1.29 30.34 -15.72
CA ASN A 398 1.42 30.16 -17.17
C ASN A 398 2.15 28.86 -17.53
N GLN A 399 2.50 28.04 -16.56
CA GLN A 399 3.17 26.77 -16.76
C GLN A 399 2.60 25.73 -15.82
N PHE A 400 2.34 24.53 -16.31
CA PHE A 400 1.77 23.44 -15.52
C PHE A 400 2.30 22.10 -15.98
N GLN A 401 2.10 21.08 -15.15
CA GLN A 401 2.34 19.70 -15.55
C GLN A 401 1.05 18.93 -15.82
N ALA A 402 1.14 17.92 -16.67
CA ALA A 402 0.16 16.86 -16.81
C ALA A 402 0.86 15.51 -16.63
N GLU A 403 0.11 14.50 -16.21
CA GLU A 403 0.67 13.20 -15.85
C GLU A 403 -0.31 12.04 -16.07
N PHE A 404 0.22 10.86 -16.34
CA PHE A 404 -0.56 9.64 -16.47
C PHE A 404 0.31 8.42 -16.11
N TRP A 405 -0.32 7.38 -15.57
CA TRP A 405 0.30 6.10 -15.27
C TRP A 405 -0.51 4.94 -15.84
N GLY A 406 0.20 3.91 -16.28
CA GLY A 406 -0.41 2.67 -16.75
C GLY A 406 -0.35 2.51 -18.28
N SER A 407 -1.39 1.87 -18.81
CA SER A 407 -1.44 1.36 -20.17
C SER A 407 -2.32 2.24 -21.06
N TRP A 408 -1.94 2.38 -22.33
CA TRP A 408 -2.85 2.81 -23.38
C TRP A 408 -3.52 1.58 -24.00
N ILE A 409 -4.83 1.69 -24.23
CA ILE A 409 -5.63 0.72 -24.97
C ILE A 409 -6.45 1.48 -25.99
N ASP A 410 -6.59 0.93 -27.20
CA ASP A 410 -7.55 1.45 -28.15
C ASP A 410 -8.94 0.98 -27.75
N GLU A 411 -9.87 1.93 -27.61
CA GLU A 411 -11.19 1.61 -27.12
C GLU A 411 -12.15 1.13 -28.22
N LEU A 412 -11.87 1.23 -29.53
CA LEU A 412 -12.84 0.79 -30.56
C LEU A 412 -12.23 0.04 -31.77
N LEU A 413 -10.92 0.12 -31.96
CA LEU A 413 -10.15 -0.60 -32.98
C LEU A 413 -9.44 -1.79 -32.33
N HIS A 414 -10.19 -2.85 -32.03
CA HIS A 414 -9.70 -4.07 -31.33
C HIS A 414 -8.51 -4.82 -31.98
N HIS A 415 -8.05 -4.40 -33.17
CA HIS A 415 -6.89 -4.96 -33.85
C HIS A 415 -5.59 -4.20 -33.55
N LEU A 416 -5.66 -3.04 -32.91
CA LEU A 416 -4.46 -2.31 -32.48
C LEU A 416 -3.92 -2.89 -31.16
N PRO A 417 -2.64 -3.24 -31.08
CA PRO A 417 -2.05 -3.73 -29.84
C PRO A 417 -1.98 -2.59 -28.81
N GLY A 418 -2.53 -2.81 -27.61
CA GLY A 418 -2.37 -1.89 -26.50
C GLY A 418 -0.90 -1.74 -26.07
N TYR A 419 -0.59 -0.64 -25.38
CA TYR A 419 0.77 -0.33 -24.92
C TYR A 419 0.85 -0.20 -23.39
N VAL A 420 1.49 -1.17 -22.74
CA VAL A 420 1.49 -1.30 -21.27
C VAL A 420 2.40 -0.32 -20.51
N ASN A 421 3.32 0.34 -21.21
CA ASN A 421 4.29 1.27 -20.61
C ASN A 421 4.00 2.74 -20.98
N ASN A 422 2.72 3.12 -21.08
CA ASN A 422 2.30 4.47 -21.43
C ASN A 422 2.38 5.46 -20.24
N THR A 423 3.27 5.27 -19.28
CA THR A 423 3.42 6.20 -18.15
C THR A 423 4.25 7.40 -18.56
N TRP A 424 3.77 8.63 -18.32
CA TRP A 424 4.44 9.86 -18.74
C TRP A 424 4.14 11.04 -17.82
N LYS A 425 5.03 12.03 -17.84
CA LYS A 425 4.80 13.36 -17.28
C LYS A 425 5.18 14.41 -18.32
N ALA A 426 4.40 15.48 -18.40
CA ALA A 426 4.60 16.54 -19.35
C ALA A 426 4.56 17.91 -18.67
N VAL A 427 5.28 18.88 -19.21
CA VAL A 427 5.12 20.30 -18.88
C VAL A 427 4.57 21.04 -20.09
N ARG A 428 3.57 21.88 -19.84
CA ARG A 428 3.02 22.83 -20.79
C ARG A 428 3.29 24.24 -20.28
N VAL A 429 3.95 25.05 -21.11
CA VAL A 429 4.21 26.47 -20.83
C VAL A 429 3.41 27.28 -21.84
N TYR A 430 2.65 28.27 -21.39
CA TYR A 430 1.95 29.25 -22.20
C TYR A 430 2.72 30.59 -22.19
N ASP A 431 3.01 31.12 -23.37
CA ASP A 431 3.63 32.43 -23.59
C ASP A 431 2.68 33.23 -24.51
N GLU A 432 2.23 34.41 -24.08
CA GLU A 432 1.20 35.22 -24.77
C GLU A 432 1.58 35.56 -26.22
N GLU A 433 2.87 35.61 -26.55
CA GLU A 433 3.35 35.84 -27.91
C GLU A 433 3.58 34.56 -28.74
N ARG A 434 3.62 33.38 -28.10
CA ARG A 434 4.13 32.15 -28.72
C ARG A 434 3.27 30.90 -28.61
N ASN A 435 2.01 30.97 -28.19
CA ASN A 435 1.14 29.78 -27.99
C ASN A 435 1.82 28.64 -27.19
N GLY A 436 2.91 28.93 -26.49
CA GLY A 436 3.61 28.06 -25.58
C GLY A 436 4.50 26.94 -26.13
N TRP A 437 5.24 26.32 -25.21
CA TRP A 437 6.04 25.11 -25.42
C TRP A 437 5.41 23.91 -24.71
N LYS A 438 5.71 22.70 -25.17
CA LYS A 438 5.37 21.45 -24.48
C LYS A 438 6.56 20.54 -24.44
N TYR A 439 6.78 19.89 -23.30
CA TYR A 439 7.79 18.87 -23.12
C TYR A 439 7.16 17.63 -22.49
N ILE A 440 7.33 16.48 -23.11
CA ILE A 440 6.82 15.19 -22.63
C ILE A 440 8.00 14.29 -22.34
N TYR A 441 7.94 13.60 -21.21
CA TYR A 441 8.89 12.59 -20.83
C TYR A 441 8.15 11.31 -20.42
N SER A 442 8.46 10.21 -21.11
CA SER A 442 7.90 8.88 -20.82
C SER A 442 8.80 8.10 -19.87
N CYS A 443 8.20 7.19 -19.11
CA CYS A 443 8.92 6.23 -18.27
C CYS A 443 9.90 5.34 -19.03
N THR A 444 9.67 5.19 -20.35
CA THR A 444 10.55 4.46 -21.27
C THR A 444 11.79 5.25 -21.67
N GLY A 445 11.90 6.51 -21.23
CA GLY A 445 12.99 7.42 -21.56
C GLY A 445 12.74 8.26 -22.80
N SER A 446 11.64 8.01 -23.53
CA SER A 446 11.24 8.81 -24.71
C SER A 446 10.98 10.26 -24.32
N LYS A 447 11.37 11.19 -25.20
CA LYS A 447 11.35 12.63 -24.96
C LYS A 447 10.79 13.35 -26.18
N GLU A 448 9.85 14.23 -25.96
CA GLU A 448 9.22 14.99 -27.02
C GLU A 448 9.13 16.48 -26.66
N ILE A 449 9.52 17.37 -27.58
CA ILE A 449 9.31 18.82 -27.44
C ILE A 449 8.54 19.35 -28.64
N TYR A 450 7.54 20.19 -28.37
CA TYR A 450 6.75 20.86 -29.41
C TYR A 450 6.68 22.37 -29.18
N ASP A 451 6.91 23.15 -30.24
CA ASP A 451 6.62 24.59 -30.30
C ASP A 451 5.17 24.76 -30.78
N LEU A 452 4.21 24.85 -29.85
CA LEU A 452 2.79 24.81 -30.19
C LEU A 452 2.28 26.06 -30.93
N LYS A 453 3.12 27.07 -31.19
CA LYS A 453 2.82 28.12 -32.17
C LYS A 453 3.08 27.68 -33.60
N LYS A 454 4.22 27.01 -33.82
CA LYS A 454 4.63 26.58 -35.17
C LYS A 454 4.03 25.24 -35.53
N ASP A 455 3.87 24.40 -34.52
CA ASP A 455 3.35 23.05 -34.62
C ASP A 455 2.24 22.86 -33.57
N PRO A 456 1.07 23.49 -33.76
CA PRO A 456 -0.05 23.30 -32.86
C PRO A 456 -0.62 21.89 -32.95
N GLY A 457 -0.18 21.10 -33.94
CA GLY A 457 -0.57 19.72 -34.18
C GLY A 457 0.25 18.71 -33.43
N GLU A 458 1.33 19.16 -32.78
CA GLU A 458 2.28 18.27 -32.12
C GLU A 458 2.83 17.22 -33.09
N LEU A 459 3.10 17.57 -34.34
CA LEU A 459 3.63 16.65 -35.35
C LEU A 459 5.13 16.46 -35.27
N ASN A 460 5.88 17.53 -35.05
CA ASN A 460 7.33 17.56 -35.19
C ASN A 460 7.98 17.61 -33.81
N ASN A 461 8.34 16.43 -33.30
CA ASN A 461 9.16 16.27 -32.12
C ASN A 461 10.55 16.86 -32.37
N MET A 462 10.72 18.09 -31.91
CA MET A 462 11.98 18.81 -32.02
C MET A 462 12.89 18.63 -30.82
N TYR A 463 12.76 17.57 -29.99
CA TYR A 463 13.60 17.43 -28.79
C TYR A 463 15.09 17.58 -29.13
N ASP A 464 15.59 16.85 -30.13
CA ASP A 464 17.01 16.84 -30.52
C ASP A 464 17.48 18.11 -31.25
N THR A 465 16.57 18.82 -31.91
CA THR A 465 16.85 20.04 -32.67
C THR A 465 16.50 21.33 -31.93
N ALA A 466 15.80 21.23 -30.80
CA ALA A 466 15.40 22.38 -30.00
C ALA A 466 16.61 23.14 -29.46
N PRO A 467 16.56 24.49 -29.41
CA PRO A 467 17.60 25.28 -28.78
C PRO A 467 17.91 24.79 -27.35
N MET A 468 19.20 24.69 -27.01
CA MET A 468 19.64 24.15 -25.71
C MET A 468 19.03 24.91 -24.53
N ASN A 469 18.88 26.23 -24.65
CA ASN A 469 18.21 27.03 -23.63
C ASN A 469 16.74 26.56 -23.45
N VAL A 470 15.96 26.42 -24.51
CA VAL A 470 14.58 25.91 -24.43
C VAL A 470 14.54 24.53 -23.77
N ARG A 471 15.35 23.57 -24.25
CA ARG A 471 15.38 22.19 -23.74
C ARG A 471 15.66 22.14 -22.23
N THR A 472 16.73 22.81 -21.79
CA THR A 472 17.15 22.81 -20.38
C THR A 472 16.13 23.47 -19.44
N ARG A 473 15.42 24.53 -19.87
CA ARG A 473 14.36 25.14 -19.04
C ARG A 473 13.14 24.24 -18.91
N LEU A 474 12.73 23.56 -19.99
CA LEU A 474 11.58 22.65 -19.94
C LEU A 474 11.89 21.42 -19.07
N GLU A 475 13.09 20.86 -19.18
CA GLU A 475 13.55 19.77 -18.32
C GLU A 475 13.63 20.18 -16.84
N ALA A 476 14.12 21.40 -16.56
CA ALA A 476 14.15 21.95 -15.21
C ALA A 476 12.74 22.20 -14.65
N LEU A 477 11.84 22.77 -15.45
CA LEU A 477 10.44 22.94 -15.05
C LEU A 477 9.79 21.59 -14.73
N LEU A 478 10.01 20.57 -15.57
CA LEU A 478 9.45 19.25 -15.32
C LEU A 478 10.00 18.65 -14.03
N ALA A 479 11.28 18.80 -13.74
CA ALA A 479 11.84 18.30 -12.48
C ALA A 479 11.31 19.02 -11.23
N VAL A 480 10.77 20.24 -11.35
CA VAL A 480 10.04 20.89 -10.25
C VAL A 480 8.60 20.40 -10.19
N LEU A 481 7.92 20.48 -11.33
CA LEU A 481 6.47 20.26 -11.39
C LEU A 481 6.08 18.78 -11.26
N ALA A 482 6.96 17.85 -11.62
CA ALA A 482 6.73 16.41 -11.49
C ALA A 482 6.42 15.94 -10.06
N VAL A 483 6.79 16.75 -9.06
CA VAL A 483 6.82 16.41 -7.64
C VAL A 483 6.36 17.57 -6.76
N CYS A 484 5.70 18.56 -7.37
CA CYS A 484 5.33 19.80 -6.70
C CYS A 484 4.22 19.55 -5.66
N ARG A 485 4.16 20.42 -4.65
CA ARG A 485 3.04 20.48 -3.68
C ARG A 485 2.72 21.93 -3.34
N GLY A 486 1.44 22.27 -3.28
CA GLY A 486 0.99 23.61 -2.91
C GLY A 486 1.57 24.70 -3.79
N ASP A 487 2.14 25.74 -3.17
CA ASP A 487 2.70 26.90 -3.88
C ASP A 487 3.80 26.56 -4.89
N THR A 488 4.46 25.41 -4.76
CA THR A 488 5.46 24.99 -5.77
C THR A 488 4.83 24.56 -7.10
N CYS A 489 3.57 24.13 -7.09
CA CYS A 489 2.83 23.80 -8.31
C CYS A 489 2.37 25.06 -9.06
N THR A 490 2.07 26.15 -8.34
CA THR A 490 1.69 27.45 -8.92
C THR A 490 2.90 28.30 -9.30
N ASN A 491 3.94 28.26 -8.47
CA ASN A 491 5.10 29.14 -8.53
C ASN A 491 6.43 28.36 -8.63
N PRO A 492 6.62 27.48 -9.64
CA PRO A 492 7.85 26.69 -9.79
C PRO A 492 9.10 27.56 -10.00
N TRP A 493 8.94 28.78 -10.50
CA TRP A 493 10.05 29.73 -10.67
C TRP A 493 10.69 30.14 -9.35
N LYS A 494 9.94 30.21 -8.24
CA LYS A 494 10.51 30.48 -6.91
C LYS A 494 11.44 29.37 -6.43
N VAL A 495 11.24 28.14 -6.91
CA VAL A 495 12.11 27.01 -6.61
C VAL A 495 13.38 27.09 -7.46
N LEU A 496 13.23 27.37 -8.75
CA LEU A 496 14.36 27.46 -9.69
C LEU A 496 15.22 28.72 -9.46
N HIS A 497 14.60 29.81 -9.03
CA HIS A 497 15.18 31.15 -8.87
C HIS A 497 14.69 31.81 -7.58
N PRO A 498 15.21 31.37 -6.41
CA PRO A 498 14.75 31.84 -5.11
C PRO A 498 15.01 33.33 -4.84
N GLY A 499 15.91 33.97 -5.59
CA GLY A 499 16.15 35.42 -5.51
C GLY A 499 15.07 36.27 -6.21
N GLY A 500 14.11 35.64 -6.89
CA GLY A 500 13.01 36.31 -7.58
C GLY A 500 13.38 36.96 -8.92
N GLU A 501 14.59 36.71 -9.41
CA GLU A 501 15.12 37.26 -10.67
C GLU A 501 14.51 36.64 -11.95
N VAL A 502 13.81 35.52 -11.80
CA VAL A 502 13.01 34.87 -12.84
C VAL A 502 11.64 34.58 -12.24
N GLN A 503 10.60 35.13 -12.85
CA GLN A 503 9.21 34.92 -12.43
C GLN A 503 8.34 34.36 -13.56
N SER A 504 8.91 34.21 -14.76
CA SER A 504 8.19 33.82 -15.96
C SER A 504 9.10 33.06 -16.93
N TRP A 505 8.49 32.39 -17.90
CA TRP A 505 9.20 31.77 -19.02
C TRP A 505 10.07 32.77 -19.79
N SER A 506 9.54 33.97 -20.03
CA SER A 506 10.24 35.05 -20.76
C SER A 506 11.47 35.56 -20.01
N ASP A 507 11.48 35.46 -18.68
CA ASP A 507 12.69 35.73 -17.89
C ASP A 507 13.68 34.57 -17.95
N ALA A 508 13.17 33.33 -17.81
CA ALA A 508 13.97 32.12 -17.77
C ALA A 508 14.78 31.91 -19.07
N ILE A 509 14.22 32.29 -20.22
CA ILE A 509 14.84 32.04 -21.54
C ILE A 509 16.05 32.95 -21.84
N LYS A 510 16.27 34.00 -21.03
CA LYS A 510 17.41 34.92 -21.19
C LYS A 510 18.73 34.15 -21.01
N SER A 511 19.68 34.36 -21.91
CA SER A 511 20.95 33.62 -21.96
C SER A 511 21.80 33.74 -20.69
N LYS A 512 21.66 34.83 -19.93
CA LYS A 512 22.33 35.01 -18.63
C LYS A 512 22.04 33.91 -17.60
N TYR A 513 20.99 33.10 -17.81
CA TYR A 513 20.65 31.97 -16.94
C TYR A 513 21.06 30.61 -17.50
N ASP A 514 21.71 30.54 -18.67
CA ASP A 514 22.05 29.26 -19.33
C ASP A 514 22.85 28.34 -18.41
N ASP A 515 23.86 28.86 -17.73
CA ASP A 515 24.69 28.09 -16.80
C ASP A 515 23.91 27.56 -15.59
N VAL A 516 22.87 28.27 -15.15
CA VAL A 516 22.03 27.85 -14.02
C VAL A 516 21.23 26.61 -14.41
N TYR A 517 20.55 26.67 -15.55
CA TYR A 517 19.71 25.58 -16.05
C TYR A 517 20.53 24.39 -16.54
N ALA A 518 21.72 24.60 -17.11
CA ALA A 518 22.61 23.52 -17.50
C ALA A 518 23.08 22.63 -16.32
N ARG A 519 23.05 23.15 -15.09
CA ARG A 519 23.40 22.40 -13.87
C ARG A 519 22.24 21.63 -13.24
N ILE A 520 21.02 21.88 -13.70
CA ILE A 520 19.81 21.23 -13.16
C ILE A 520 19.70 19.83 -13.75
N LYS A 521 19.57 18.82 -12.88
CA LYS A 521 19.35 17.44 -13.31
C LYS A 521 17.90 17.28 -13.81
N PRO A 522 17.68 16.81 -15.05
CA PRO A 522 16.34 16.54 -15.56
C PRO A 522 15.61 15.47 -14.74
N PHE A 523 14.29 15.54 -14.75
CA PHE A 523 13.43 14.50 -14.17
C PHE A 523 13.66 13.16 -14.87
N LYS A 524 13.64 12.07 -14.09
CA LYS A 524 13.73 10.70 -14.61
C LYS A 524 12.77 9.78 -13.86
N PHE A 525 12.11 8.90 -14.60
CA PHE A 525 11.39 7.77 -14.00
C PHE A 525 12.40 6.70 -13.60
N VAL A 526 12.18 6.08 -12.44
CA VAL A 526 12.97 4.93 -11.99
C VAL A 526 12.45 3.62 -12.62
N ALA A 527 11.15 3.57 -12.92
CA ALA A 527 10.50 2.45 -13.61
C ALA A 527 9.18 2.91 -14.25
N CYS A 528 8.69 2.15 -15.25
CA CYS A 528 7.34 2.25 -15.80
C CYS A 528 6.35 1.50 -14.88
N LEU A 529 5.79 2.21 -13.89
CA LEU A 529 4.79 1.67 -12.98
C LEU A 529 3.43 2.33 -13.24
N GLY A 530 2.33 1.61 -13.00
CA GLY A 530 0.95 2.14 -13.08
C GLY A 530 0.54 3.07 -11.93
N TYR A 531 1.47 3.45 -11.05
CA TYR A 531 1.22 4.26 -9.86
C TYR A 531 2.50 4.92 -9.34
N GLN A 532 2.38 5.82 -8.36
CA GLN A 532 3.53 6.47 -7.74
C GLN A 532 4.05 5.72 -6.51
N VAL A 533 5.38 5.51 -6.47
CA VAL A 533 6.10 4.92 -5.33
C VAL A 533 6.73 6.02 -4.48
N GLY A 534 6.12 6.33 -3.34
CA GLY A 534 6.64 7.29 -2.34
C GLY A 534 6.43 8.78 -2.67
N ALA A 535 6.58 9.64 -1.65
CA ALA A 535 6.53 11.09 -1.80
C ALA A 535 7.84 11.61 -2.44
N GLN A 536 7.80 11.99 -3.72
CA GLN A 536 8.96 12.57 -4.37
C GLN A 536 9.17 14.01 -3.85
N ARG A 537 10.39 14.35 -3.39
CA ARG A 537 10.79 15.72 -3.05
C ARG A 537 11.49 16.35 -4.25
N CYS A 538 11.13 17.58 -4.58
CA CYS A 538 11.85 18.39 -5.55
C CYS A 538 13.30 18.59 -5.10
N THR A 539 14.26 18.16 -5.92
CA THR A 539 15.71 18.25 -5.64
C THR A 539 16.40 19.33 -6.48
N LEU A 540 15.65 20.31 -7.00
CA LEU A 540 16.20 21.33 -7.89
C LEU A 540 16.78 22.57 -7.19
N ALA A 541 18.10 22.47 -6.97
CA ALA A 541 19.17 23.49 -7.05
C ALA A 541 19.16 24.71 -6.08
N PRO A 542 20.29 25.45 -5.98
CA PRO A 542 21.66 25.05 -5.68
C PRO A 542 22.07 25.51 -4.26
N SER A 543 23.08 24.83 -3.73
CA SER A 543 23.85 25.22 -2.54
C SER A 543 24.26 26.70 -2.58
N GLN A 544 23.64 27.59 -1.79
CA GLN A 544 24.31 28.62 -0.96
C GLN A 544 23.41 29.73 -0.36
N ILE A 545 22.15 29.94 -0.76
CA ILE A 545 21.42 31.16 -0.32
C ILE A 545 20.32 30.93 0.73
N CYS A 546 19.96 29.68 1.07
CA CYS A 546 18.98 29.42 2.14
C CYS A 546 19.61 29.29 3.55
N MET A 547 20.75 29.95 3.81
CA MET A 547 21.39 29.99 5.14
C MET A 547 21.12 31.27 5.95
N ALA A 548 20.38 32.26 5.43
CA ALA A 548 20.30 33.58 6.08
C ALA A 548 19.05 33.85 6.95
N THR A 549 17.97 33.04 6.90
CA THR A 549 16.76 33.29 7.75
C THR A 549 16.33 32.13 8.64
N ARG A 550 17.14 31.07 8.76
CA ARG A 550 16.94 30.00 9.76
C ARG A 550 18.14 29.73 10.67
N ARG A 551 19.08 30.67 10.76
CA ARG A 551 19.99 30.74 11.92
C ARG A 551 19.29 31.40 13.09
N MET A 552 18.31 30.69 13.66
CA MET A 552 17.98 30.71 15.08
C MET A 552 16.93 29.62 15.33
N ALA A 553 17.36 28.36 15.27
CA ALA A 553 16.99 27.29 16.22
C ALA A 553 17.46 25.91 15.71
N LEU A 554 18.41 25.33 16.45
CA LEU A 554 18.80 23.91 16.55
C LEU A 554 19.60 23.26 15.41
N ALA A 555 20.87 22.97 15.70
CA ALA A 555 21.78 22.18 14.89
C ALA A 555 21.27 20.74 14.69
N GLN A 556 21.13 20.25 13.45
CA GLN A 556 20.76 18.86 13.16
C GLN A 556 21.99 17.94 13.10
N LYS A 557 21.95 16.83 13.85
CA LYS A 557 22.93 15.73 13.84
C LYS A 557 22.85 14.91 12.53
N PRO A 558 23.94 14.27 12.08
CA PRO A 558 23.93 13.39 10.91
C PRO A 558 22.98 12.17 11.11
N PRO A 559 22.40 11.62 10.02
CA PRO A 559 21.54 10.43 10.11
C PRO A 559 22.33 9.22 10.65
N PRO A 560 21.71 8.36 11.48
CA PRO A 560 22.38 7.23 12.11
C PRO A 560 22.55 6.04 11.16
N ASN A 561 23.49 5.15 11.46
CA ASN A 561 23.62 3.83 10.84
C ASN A 561 22.85 2.77 11.63
N PHE A 562 22.59 1.62 11.01
CA PHE A 562 21.94 0.46 11.63
C PHE A 562 22.72 -0.81 11.32
N VAL A 563 23.00 -1.61 12.35
CA VAL A 563 23.55 -2.97 12.22
C VAL A 563 22.66 -3.93 12.99
N VAL A 564 22.15 -4.94 12.31
CA VAL A 564 21.23 -5.95 12.86
C VAL A 564 21.93 -7.31 12.81
N ILE A 565 22.09 -7.95 13.97
CA ILE A 565 22.54 -9.33 14.09
C ILE A 565 21.31 -10.17 14.40
N PHE A 566 20.98 -11.11 13.51
CA PHE A 566 19.68 -11.77 13.48
C PHE A 566 19.80 -13.29 13.41
N THR A 567 19.69 -13.96 14.54
CA THR A 567 19.80 -15.43 14.66
C THR A 567 18.53 -16.15 14.22
N ASP A 568 18.65 -17.47 14.04
CA ASP A 568 17.54 -18.34 13.66
C ASP A 568 17.18 -19.30 14.79
N ASP A 569 15.89 -19.52 15.06
CA ASP A 569 15.43 -20.41 16.14
C ASP A 569 16.04 -20.10 17.51
N GLN A 570 16.15 -18.84 17.93
CA GLN A 570 16.65 -18.50 19.27
C GLN A 570 15.53 -17.93 20.15
N ASP A 571 15.22 -18.63 21.23
CA ASP A 571 14.21 -18.26 22.21
C ASP A 571 14.75 -17.31 23.30
N ALA A 572 13.85 -16.61 23.98
CA ALA A 572 14.16 -15.82 25.18
C ALA A 572 13.92 -16.56 26.50
N ILE A 573 13.19 -17.69 26.49
CA ILE A 573 12.65 -18.35 27.70
C ILE A 573 13.64 -19.37 28.30
N GLN A 574 14.32 -20.13 27.46
CA GLN A 574 15.32 -21.15 27.79
C GLN A 574 16.72 -20.54 28.03
N ASN A 575 16.79 -19.24 28.31
CA ASN A 575 17.99 -18.53 28.78
C ASN A 575 19.20 -18.64 27.82
N THR A 576 18.95 -18.74 26.51
CA THR A 576 20.01 -18.92 25.50
C THR A 576 20.90 -17.69 25.35
N THR A 577 20.42 -16.51 25.76
CA THR A 577 21.20 -15.27 25.77
C THR A 577 21.95 -15.05 27.09
N HIS A 578 21.99 -15.97 28.05
CA HIS A 578 22.62 -15.74 29.36
C HIS A 578 24.06 -15.20 29.21
N PRO A 579 24.53 -14.25 30.07
CA PRO A 579 25.88 -13.67 29.96
C PRO A 579 27.02 -14.69 30.07
N HIS A 580 26.77 -15.87 30.64
CA HIS A 580 27.73 -16.98 30.63
C HIS A 580 27.93 -17.57 29.22
N TYR A 581 26.86 -17.65 28.43
CA TYR A 581 26.87 -18.25 27.10
C TYR A 581 27.17 -17.21 26.00
N MET A 582 26.69 -15.98 26.18
CA MET A 582 26.86 -14.87 25.23
C MET A 582 27.48 -13.62 25.89
N PRO A 583 28.73 -13.68 26.37
CA PRO A 583 29.35 -12.57 27.09
C PRO A 583 29.54 -11.30 26.26
N ASN A 584 29.84 -11.40 24.96
CA ASN A 584 30.03 -10.22 24.09
C ASN A 584 28.70 -9.50 23.84
N LEU A 585 27.59 -10.23 23.66
CA LEU A 585 26.25 -9.65 23.58
C LEU A 585 25.95 -8.76 24.79
N HIS A 586 26.29 -9.23 26.00
CA HIS A 586 26.04 -8.48 27.22
C HIS A 586 26.97 -7.28 27.35
N LYS A 587 28.28 -7.54 27.22
CA LYS A 587 29.34 -6.53 27.28
C LYS A 587 29.10 -5.39 26.31
N HIS A 588 28.76 -5.71 25.06
CA HIS A 588 28.77 -4.74 23.98
C HIS A 588 27.41 -4.18 23.62
N ILE A 589 26.29 -4.86 23.89
CA ILE A 589 24.94 -4.39 23.51
C ILE A 589 24.06 -4.22 24.75
N ARG A 590 23.93 -5.24 25.61
CA ARG A 590 22.99 -5.20 26.74
C ARG A 590 23.33 -4.12 27.77
N TYR A 591 24.53 -4.18 28.37
CA TYR A 591 24.92 -3.24 29.44
C TYR A 591 24.96 -1.77 28.97
N PRO A 592 25.47 -1.44 27.78
CA PRO A 592 25.40 -0.07 27.26
C PRO A 592 24.07 0.30 26.59
N GLY A 593 23.10 -0.63 26.52
CA GLY A 593 21.85 -0.47 25.76
C GLY A 593 20.59 -0.81 26.54
N ILE A 594 19.56 -1.28 25.83
CA ILE A 594 18.24 -1.66 26.34
C ILE A 594 17.91 -3.08 25.88
N GLU A 595 17.36 -3.89 26.79
CA GLU A 595 16.75 -5.18 26.49
C GLU A 595 15.21 -5.06 26.61
N LEU A 596 14.50 -5.49 25.58
CA LEU A 596 13.04 -5.63 25.62
C LEU A 596 12.71 -7.06 26.04
N ASN A 597 12.28 -7.22 27.29
CA ASN A 597 11.96 -8.55 27.81
C ASN A 597 10.73 -9.14 27.11
N ASN A 598 9.78 -8.30 26.69
CA ASN A 598 8.50 -8.72 26.12
C ASN A 598 8.49 -8.44 24.60
N TYR A 599 9.45 -9.02 23.87
CA TYR A 599 9.50 -8.94 22.43
C TYR A 599 9.06 -10.27 21.78
N PHE A 600 8.11 -10.18 20.84
CA PHE A 600 7.46 -11.36 20.28
C PHE A 600 7.45 -11.39 18.76
N VAL A 601 7.46 -12.60 18.22
CA VAL A 601 7.14 -12.88 16.84
C VAL A 601 5.63 -13.09 16.71
N THR A 602 5.11 -12.87 15.51
CA THR A 602 3.68 -13.06 15.23
C THR A 602 3.39 -14.39 14.54
N THR A 603 4.44 -15.05 14.03
CA THR A 603 4.38 -16.39 13.43
C THR A 603 5.66 -17.15 13.81
N PRO A 604 5.59 -18.34 14.44
CA PRO A 604 6.77 -19.07 14.91
C PRO A 604 7.37 -19.96 13.82
N VAL A 605 7.64 -19.38 12.64
CA VAL A 605 8.35 -20.08 11.56
C VAL A 605 9.11 -19.11 10.67
N CYS A 606 10.32 -19.49 10.26
CA CYS A 606 11.34 -18.57 9.74
C CYS A 606 10.90 -17.66 8.58
N CYS A 607 10.43 -18.20 7.45
CA CYS A 607 10.12 -17.40 6.24
C CYS A 607 9.01 -16.35 6.45
N PRO A 608 7.81 -16.70 6.97
CA PRO A 608 6.78 -15.73 7.37
C PRO A 608 7.28 -14.73 8.40
N SER A 609 7.99 -15.18 9.45
CA SER A 609 8.44 -14.29 10.52
C SER A 609 9.44 -13.23 10.03
N ARG A 610 10.43 -13.62 9.23
CA ARG A 610 11.38 -12.71 8.56
C ARG A 610 10.66 -11.70 7.66
N THR A 611 9.63 -12.16 6.95
CA THR A 611 8.79 -11.30 6.12
C THR A 611 8.02 -10.29 6.97
N ASN A 612 7.42 -10.72 8.07
CA ASN A 612 6.69 -9.86 9.00
C ASN A 612 7.60 -8.76 9.58
N LEU A 613 8.85 -9.11 9.92
CA LEU A 613 9.87 -8.17 10.40
C LEU A 613 10.19 -7.08 9.39
N TRP A 614 10.43 -7.43 8.12
CA TRP A 614 10.79 -6.43 7.10
C TRP A 614 9.60 -5.67 6.54
N ARG A 615 8.41 -6.29 6.50
CA ARG A 615 7.19 -5.66 5.98
C ARG A 615 6.46 -4.84 7.02
N GLY A 616 6.65 -5.14 8.31
CA GLY A 616 5.86 -4.53 9.37
C GLY A 616 4.38 -4.95 9.31
N GLN A 617 4.09 -6.15 8.79
CA GLN A 617 2.75 -6.68 8.55
C GLN A 617 2.62 -8.10 9.11
N PHE A 618 1.41 -8.48 9.53
CA PHE A 618 1.10 -9.85 9.93
C PHE A 618 1.06 -10.80 8.71
N ALA A 619 1.25 -12.09 8.93
CA ALA A 619 1.30 -13.10 7.88
C ALA A 619 -0.05 -13.25 7.15
N HIS A 620 -1.19 -13.08 7.86
CA HIS A 620 -2.49 -13.06 7.18
C HIS A 620 -2.68 -11.86 6.23
N ASN A 621 -1.94 -10.76 6.42
CA ASN A 621 -1.98 -9.58 5.55
C ASN A 621 -0.99 -9.66 4.39
N THR A 622 0.10 -10.43 4.54
CA THR A 622 1.05 -10.70 3.44
C THR A 622 0.66 -11.92 2.61
N ASN A 623 -0.16 -12.81 3.18
CA ASN A 623 -0.48 -14.14 2.65
C ASN A 623 0.79 -14.98 2.35
N PHE A 624 1.84 -14.77 3.15
CA PHE A 624 3.09 -15.52 3.10
C PHE A 624 3.19 -16.36 4.38
N THR A 625 2.76 -17.62 4.30
CA THR A 625 2.35 -18.41 5.48
C THR A 625 3.16 -19.68 5.72
N ASP A 626 4.04 -20.05 4.78
CA ASP A 626 4.84 -21.28 4.86
C ASP A 626 6.34 -20.99 4.60
N VAL A 627 7.18 -21.98 4.84
CA VAL A 627 8.60 -22.03 4.46
C VAL A 627 8.79 -22.48 3.02
N LEU A 628 7.89 -23.32 2.49
CA LEU A 628 8.01 -23.91 1.15
C LEU A 628 6.85 -23.54 0.21
N SER A 629 7.07 -23.71 -1.08
CA SER A 629 6.05 -23.52 -2.13
C SER A 629 4.85 -24.48 -1.92
N PRO A 630 3.61 -24.09 -2.25
CA PRO A 630 3.20 -22.85 -2.93
C PRO A 630 2.84 -21.68 -2.01
N HIS A 631 2.84 -21.88 -0.68
CA HIS A 631 2.37 -20.90 0.29
C HIS A 631 3.51 -20.10 0.97
N GLY A 632 4.76 -20.48 0.66
CA GLY A 632 5.99 -19.98 1.25
C GLY A 632 7.19 -20.07 0.31
N GLY A 633 8.37 -19.75 0.85
CA GLY A 633 9.64 -19.81 0.13
C GLY A 633 9.93 -18.61 -0.78
N TYR A 634 11.19 -18.45 -1.17
CA TYR A 634 11.66 -17.30 -1.93
C TYR A 634 10.90 -17.08 -3.24
N ASN A 635 10.55 -18.14 -3.97
CA ASN A 635 9.82 -18.00 -5.22
C ASN A 635 8.43 -17.38 -5.01
N LYS A 636 7.70 -17.79 -3.98
CA LYS A 636 6.41 -17.19 -3.60
C LYS A 636 6.60 -15.76 -3.11
N TRP A 637 7.63 -15.49 -2.31
CA TRP A 637 7.96 -14.16 -1.83
C TRP A 637 8.17 -13.16 -2.98
N LYS A 638 8.90 -13.57 -4.02
CA LYS A 638 9.07 -12.81 -5.28
C LYS A 638 7.77 -12.72 -6.08
N ALA A 639 6.99 -13.79 -6.17
CA ALA A 639 5.73 -13.81 -6.93
C ALA A 639 4.68 -12.87 -6.34
N LEU A 640 4.64 -12.74 -5.00
CA LEU A 640 3.80 -11.78 -4.29
C LEU A 640 4.31 -10.33 -4.41
N GLY A 641 5.48 -10.10 -5.01
CA GLY A 641 6.08 -8.77 -5.15
C GLY A 641 6.50 -8.13 -3.83
N ILE A 642 6.72 -8.94 -2.77
CA ILE A 642 7.11 -8.45 -1.45
C ILE A 642 8.46 -7.73 -1.52
N ASP A 643 9.33 -8.18 -2.42
CA ASP A 643 10.64 -7.57 -2.70
C ASP A 643 10.58 -6.15 -3.27
N LYS A 644 9.41 -5.69 -3.72
CA LYS A 644 9.21 -4.34 -4.27
C LYS A 644 8.91 -3.30 -3.20
N SER A 645 8.50 -3.71 -2.01
CA SER A 645 8.17 -2.81 -0.91
C SER A 645 8.43 -3.54 0.39
N TYR A 646 9.57 -3.29 1.03
CA TYR A 646 9.94 -3.81 2.34
C TYR A 646 11.12 -2.99 2.89
N LEU A 647 11.48 -3.17 4.16
CA LEU A 647 12.42 -2.29 4.88
C LEU A 647 13.70 -1.88 4.09
N PRO A 648 14.47 -2.79 3.47
CA PRO A 648 15.67 -2.42 2.73
C PRO A 648 15.38 -1.49 1.53
N VAL A 649 14.30 -1.75 0.77
CA VAL A 649 13.87 -0.87 -0.34
C VAL A 649 13.49 0.51 0.19
N TRP A 650 12.78 0.56 1.31
CA TRP A 650 12.40 1.84 1.92
C TRP A 650 13.62 2.65 2.40
N LEU A 651 14.62 1.98 2.98
CA LEU A 651 15.85 2.62 3.42
C LEU A 651 16.69 3.12 2.24
N GLN A 652 16.77 2.37 1.14
CA GLN A 652 17.40 2.86 -0.09
C GLN A 652 16.71 4.13 -0.61
N GLY A 653 15.38 4.19 -0.54
CA GLY A 653 14.60 5.39 -0.87
C GLY A 653 14.93 6.60 0.01
N LEU A 654 15.46 6.39 1.22
CA LEU A 654 15.92 7.43 2.14
C LEU A 654 17.42 7.77 1.98
N GLY A 655 18.11 7.14 1.03
CA GLY A 655 19.53 7.38 0.75
C GLY A 655 20.50 6.50 1.55
N TYR A 656 20.00 5.47 2.24
CA TYR A 656 20.86 4.49 2.92
C TYR A 656 21.47 3.51 1.91
N ASN A 657 22.72 3.14 2.14
CA ASN A 657 23.24 1.90 1.58
C ASN A 657 22.78 0.71 2.45
N THR A 658 22.46 -0.41 1.82
CA THR A 658 21.85 -1.57 2.47
C THR A 658 22.69 -2.83 2.20
N TYR A 659 23.03 -3.56 3.26
CA TYR A 659 23.96 -4.69 3.22
C TYR A 659 23.34 -5.92 3.88
N TYR A 660 23.52 -7.09 3.29
CA TYR A 660 22.99 -8.35 3.81
C TYR A 660 24.00 -9.49 3.70
N VAL A 661 24.14 -10.27 4.78
CA VAL A 661 24.93 -11.52 4.80
C VAL A 661 24.18 -12.62 5.54
N GLY A 662 24.14 -13.83 4.98
CA GLY A 662 23.67 -15.03 5.69
C GLY A 662 22.31 -15.56 5.21
N LYS A 663 21.55 -16.21 6.10
CA LYS A 663 20.29 -16.89 5.77
C LYS A 663 19.20 -15.87 5.43
N PHE A 664 18.82 -15.76 4.15
CA PHE A 664 17.76 -14.86 3.68
C PHE A 664 16.35 -15.48 3.82
N LEU A 665 15.94 -16.34 2.87
CA LEU A 665 14.71 -17.13 2.89
C LEU A 665 15.03 -18.53 2.33
N VAL A 666 14.36 -19.56 2.84
CA VAL A 666 14.40 -20.90 2.24
C VAL A 666 13.86 -20.81 0.80
N ASP A 667 14.32 -21.71 -0.08
CA ASP A 667 14.03 -21.71 -1.53
C ASP A 667 14.74 -20.60 -2.33
N TYR A 668 15.54 -19.72 -1.68
CA TYR A 668 16.61 -19.01 -2.39
C TYR A 668 17.83 -19.93 -2.45
N SER A 669 18.17 -20.37 -3.66
CA SER A 669 18.90 -21.62 -3.90
C SER A 669 19.93 -21.49 -5.00
N THR A 670 20.77 -22.51 -5.14
CA THR A 670 21.67 -22.67 -6.30
C THR A 670 20.94 -22.75 -7.65
N ALA A 671 19.62 -22.94 -7.67
CA ALA A 671 18.83 -22.97 -8.91
C ALA A 671 18.25 -21.60 -9.31
N ASN A 672 18.14 -20.65 -8.38
CA ASN A 672 17.50 -19.34 -8.64
C ASN A 672 18.28 -18.16 -8.06
N TYR A 673 19.56 -18.35 -7.71
CA TYR A 673 20.44 -17.32 -7.12
C TYR A 673 20.50 -16.04 -7.96
N ASN A 674 20.44 -16.16 -9.29
CA ASN A 674 20.48 -15.03 -10.22
C ASN A 674 19.26 -14.10 -10.15
N ARG A 675 18.18 -14.51 -9.48
CA ARG A 675 17.00 -13.67 -9.21
C ARG A 675 17.20 -12.88 -7.92
N THR A 676 18.18 -11.99 -7.84
CA THR A 676 18.57 -11.28 -6.61
C THR A 676 17.38 -10.53 -5.95
N PRO A 677 17.26 -10.55 -4.60
CA PRO A 677 16.29 -9.73 -3.88
C PRO A 677 16.58 -8.23 -4.08
N ALA A 678 15.58 -7.42 -4.41
CA ALA A 678 15.75 -5.97 -4.56
C ALA A 678 15.98 -5.30 -3.20
N GLY A 679 16.47 -4.06 -3.17
CA GLY A 679 16.62 -3.30 -1.92
C GLY A 679 17.96 -3.47 -1.20
N TRP A 680 18.90 -4.24 -1.75
CA TRP A 680 20.25 -4.41 -1.21
C TRP A 680 21.30 -3.76 -2.12
N THR A 681 22.19 -2.96 -1.54
CA THR A 681 23.39 -2.44 -2.22
C THR A 681 24.39 -3.55 -2.46
N ASP A 682 24.51 -4.45 -1.47
CA ASP A 682 25.33 -5.65 -1.55
C ASP A 682 24.71 -6.74 -0.68
N ILE A 683 24.31 -7.85 -1.30
CA ILE A 683 23.74 -9.02 -0.62
C ILE A 683 24.63 -10.24 -0.90
N ASP A 684 25.03 -10.93 0.15
CA ASP A 684 25.79 -12.18 0.12
C ASP A 684 24.97 -13.25 0.85
N ALA A 685 24.03 -13.85 0.13
CA ALA A 685 23.00 -14.72 0.70
C ALA A 685 23.44 -16.17 0.73
N LEU A 686 23.18 -16.84 1.84
CA LEU A 686 23.35 -18.28 2.00
C LEU A 686 22.20 -19.02 1.27
N LEU A 687 22.53 -20.06 0.49
CA LEU A 687 21.64 -20.69 -0.47
C LEU A 687 21.25 -22.12 -0.09
N THR A 688 20.01 -22.51 -0.39
CA THR A 688 19.60 -23.93 -0.44
C THR A 688 20.35 -24.67 -1.56
N PRO A 689 20.87 -25.90 -1.35
CA PRO A 689 20.67 -26.78 -0.18
C PRO A 689 21.63 -26.54 0.99
N TYR A 690 22.65 -25.68 0.85
CA TYR A 690 23.68 -25.43 1.85
C TYR A 690 23.25 -24.50 3.01
N ILE A 691 22.00 -24.03 3.00
CA ILE A 691 21.49 -23.00 3.92
C ILE A 691 21.47 -23.44 5.40
N PHE A 692 21.45 -24.76 5.65
CA PHE A 692 21.53 -25.33 7.00
C PHE A 692 22.75 -26.22 7.20
N ASP A 693 23.71 -26.19 6.25
CA ASP A 693 24.98 -26.88 6.41
C ASP A 693 25.95 -25.97 7.18
N TYR A 694 26.30 -26.40 8.38
CA TYR A 694 27.19 -25.66 9.27
C TYR A 694 28.64 -25.64 8.79
N ASN A 695 29.06 -26.57 7.94
CA ASN A 695 30.47 -26.80 7.61
C ASN A 695 30.78 -26.67 6.12
N ASN A 696 29.76 -26.59 5.27
CA ASN A 696 29.92 -26.38 3.83
C ASN A 696 28.96 -25.31 3.32
N PRO A 697 29.00 -24.08 3.86
CA PRO A 697 28.04 -23.05 3.47
C PRO A 697 28.23 -22.68 1.99
N GLY A 698 27.12 -22.41 1.31
CA GLY A 698 27.09 -21.99 -0.09
C GLY A 698 26.46 -20.61 -0.22
N PHE A 699 27.18 -19.67 -0.82
CA PHE A 699 26.76 -18.28 -0.91
C PHE A 699 26.68 -17.77 -2.35
N SER A 700 25.74 -16.87 -2.63
CA SER A 700 25.75 -16.04 -3.83
C SER A 700 25.77 -14.56 -3.45
N ARG A 701 26.72 -13.82 -4.03
CA ARG A 701 26.84 -12.38 -3.87
C ARG A 701 26.22 -11.66 -5.06
N ASN A 702 25.17 -10.86 -4.82
CA ASN A 702 24.45 -10.09 -5.84
C ASN A 702 23.95 -10.91 -7.04
N GLY A 703 23.64 -12.19 -6.84
CA GLY A 703 23.20 -13.10 -7.89
C GLY A 703 24.32 -13.62 -8.80
N ALA A 704 25.58 -13.48 -8.39
CA ALA A 704 26.71 -14.17 -9.03
C ALA A 704 26.67 -15.67 -8.75
N GLU A 705 27.40 -16.45 -9.56
CA GLU A 705 27.51 -17.90 -9.39
C GLU A 705 27.81 -18.31 -7.93
N PRO A 706 27.14 -19.34 -7.40
CA PRO A 706 27.35 -19.79 -6.03
C PRO A 706 28.80 -20.19 -5.76
N ASN A 707 29.37 -19.66 -4.68
CA ASN A 707 30.64 -20.13 -4.13
C ASN A 707 30.37 -21.00 -2.90
N ILE A 708 30.91 -22.22 -2.91
CA ILE A 708 30.80 -23.17 -1.79
C ILE A 708 32.10 -23.12 -0.99
N TYR A 709 32.01 -23.19 0.33
CA TYR A 709 33.17 -23.16 1.23
C TYR A 709 33.28 -24.50 1.99
N PRO A 710 33.75 -25.59 1.35
CA PRO A 710 33.84 -26.89 2.00
C PRO A 710 34.74 -26.85 3.24
N GLY A 711 34.29 -27.48 4.33
CA GLY A 711 35.00 -27.55 5.60
C GLY A 711 35.09 -26.23 6.39
N GLN A 712 34.45 -25.15 5.94
CA GLN A 712 34.42 -23.87 6.65
C GLN A 712 33.15 -23.71 7.48
N TYR A 713 33.28 -23.23 8.70
CA TYR A 713 32.15 -23.04 9.59
C TYR A 713 31.27 -21.86 9.17
N THR A 714 29.96 -22.07 8.99
CA THR A 714 29.01 -21.12 8.41
C THR A 714 28.99 -19.78 9.14
N THR A 715 28.97 -19.79 10.48
CA THR A 715 28.94 -18.56 11.29
C THR A 715 30.24 -17.76 11.14
N ASP A 716 31.38 -18.43 10.95
CA ASP A 716 32.68 -17.76 10.74
C ASP A 716 32.71 -17.08 9.36
N VAL A 717 32.24 -17.78 8.32
CA VAL A 717 32.12 -17.21 6.97
C VAL A 717 31.14 -16.03 6.96
N VAL A 718 29.99 -16.15 7.64
CA VAL A 718 29.03 -15.04 7.83
C VAL A 718 29.69 -13.86 8.54
N ALA A 719 30.52 -14.10 9.57
CA ALA A 719 31.19 -13.05 10.32
C ALA A 719 32.27 -12.33 9.50
N ASP A 720 33.09 -13.07 8.74
CA ASP A 720 34.09 -12.51 7.85
C ASP A 720 33.46 -11.62 6.78
N LYS A 721 32.41 -12.13 6.13
CA LYS A 721 31.65 -11.39 5.11
C LYS A 721 30.93 -10.18 5.70
N GLY A 722 30.31 -10.32 6.87
CA GLY A 722 29.60 -9.23 7.55
C GLY A 722 30.54 -8.07 7.93
N VAL A 723 31.71 -8.39 8.50
CA VAL A 723 32.75 -7.39 8.81
C VAL A 723 33.27 -6.71 7.54
N ALA A 724 33.48 -7.47 6.46
CA ALA A 724 33.91 -6.91 5.18
C ALA A 724 32.87 -5.94 4.58
N GLN A 725 31.58 -6.30 4.63
CA GLN A 725 30.50 -5.42 4.17
C GLN A 725 30.37 -4.17 5.05
N ILE A 726 30.52 -4.27 6.38
CA ILE A 726 30.55 -3.08 7.26
C ILE A 726 31.69 -2.14 6.88
N LYS A 727 32.91 -2.66 6.62
CA LYS A 727 34.05 -1.84 6.17
C LYS A 727 33.76 -1.14 4.85
N SER A 728 33.13 -1.84 3.90
CA SER A 728 32.67 -1.27 2.63
C SER A 728 31.60 -0.17 2.84
N ALA A 729 30.66 -0.41 3.74
CA ALA A 729 29.61 0.53 4.10
C ALA A 729 30.20 1.83 4.68
N VAL A 730 31.15 1.71 5.62
CA VAL A 730 31.84 2.88 6.19
C VAL A 730 32.63 3.64 5.12
N ALA A 731 33.37 2.93 4.27
CA ALA A 731 34.16 3.55 3.20
C ALA A 731 33.29 4.33 2.20
N SER A 732 32.01 3.98 2.05
CA SER A 732 31.07 4.69 1.18
C SER A 732 30.69 6.09 1.66
N GLY A 733 30.89 6.40 2.95
CA GLY A 733 30.55 7.70 3.56
C GLY A 733 29.06 8.01 3.65
N LYS A 734 28.17 7.07 3.27
CA LYS A 734 26.71 7.20 3.37
C LYS A 734 26.19 6.52 4.65
N PRO A 735 25.03 6.95 5.19
CA PRO A 735 24.37 6.18 6.23
C PRO A 735 24.03 4.78 5.71
N PHE A 736 24.14 3.76 6.55
CA PHE A 736 23.93 2.38 6.12
C PHE A 736 23.05 1.55 7.05
N TYR A 737 22.41 0.54 6.48
CA TYR A 737 21.73 -0.54 7.18
C TYR A 737 22.41 -1.85 6.80
N ALA A 738 22.92 -2.60 7.76
CA ALA A 738 23.53 -3.91 7.54
C ALA A 738 22.80 -4.96 8.38
N GLN A 739 22.40 -6.08 7.77
CA GLN A 739 21.82 -7.20 8.47
C GLN A 739 22.65 -8.47 8.27
N ILE A 740 23.14 -9.03 9.37
CA ILE A 740 24.00 -10.20 9.42
C ILE A 740 23.19 -11.32 10.10
N SER A 741 22.83 -12.34 9.33
CA SER A 741 21.86 -13.37 9.74
C SER A 741 22.50 -14.76 9.77
N PRO A 742 23.24 -15.12 10.84
CA PRO A 742 23.77 -16.48 11.00
C PRO A 742 22.61 -17.49 11.14
N VAL A 743 22.88 -18.74 10.77
CA VAL A 743 21.91 -19.85 10.86
C VAL A 743 21.81 -20.39 12.29
N ALA A 744 22.88 -20.27 13.08
CA ALA A 744 22.87 -20.75 14.46
C ALA A 744 21.84 -20.02 15.32
N PRO A 745 21.14 -20.72 16.24
CA PRO A 745 21.27 -22.14 16.62
C PRO A 745 20.29 -23.13 15.93
N HIS A 746 19.76 -22.83 14.74
CA HIS A 746 18.84 -23.73 14.02
C HIS A 746 19.43 -25.13 13.82
N THR A 747 18.57 -26.15 13.76
CA THR A 747 18.96 -27.53 13.44
C THR A 747 19.73 -27.61 12.12
N SER A 748 20.65 -28.56 11.99
CA SER A 748 21.23 -28.87 10.68
C SER A 748 20.18 -29.60 9.85
N THR A 749 19.95 -29.18 8.62
CA THR A 749 18.85 -29.72 7.79
C THR A 749 19.36 -30.14 6.42
N GLN A 750 19.02 -31.36 6.02
CA GLN A 750 19.29 -31.88 4.68
C GLN A 750 17.99 -32.02 3.89
N PHE A 751 17.97 -31.43 2.71
CA PHE A 751 16.90 -31.59 1.74
C PHE A 751 17.26 -32.72 0.77
N SER A 752 16.36 -33.68 0.61
CA SER A 752 16.47 -34.77 -0.37
C SER A 752 15.20 -34.83 -1.20
N THR A 753 15.24 -35.55 -2.32
CA THR A 753 14.06 -35.83 -3.14
C THR A 753 13.99 -37.33 -3.35
N ASP A 754 12.86 -37.93 -3.00
CA ASP A 754 12.67 -39.36 -3.18
C ASP A 754 12.48 -39.73 -4.66
N SER A 755 12.44 -41.03 -4.95
CA SER A 755 12.29 -41.56 -6.31
C SER A 755 10.96 -41.16 -6.99
N GLN A 756 10.01 -40.58 -6.26
CA GLN A 756 8.72 -40.08 -6.77
C GLN A 756 8.70 -38.56 -6.92
N GLY A 757 9.85 -37.88 -6.72
CA GLY A 757 9.94 -36.43 -6.83
C GLY A 757 9.44 -35.67 -5.60
N ARG A 758 9.18 -36.34 -4.46
CA ARG A 758 8.73 -35.67 -3.23
C ARG A 758 9.93 -35.20 -2.43
N GLN A 759 9.91 -33.95 -1.98
CA GLN A 759 10.95 -33.43 -1.10
C GLN A 759 10.86 -34.07 0.28
N GLN A 760 11.98 -34.65 0.73
CA GLN A 760 12.20 -35.17 2.06
C GLN A 760 13.10 -34.20 2.82
N VAL A 761 12.79 -33.99 4.10
CA VAL A 761 13.55 -33.10 4.99
C VAL A 761 14.04 -33.91 6.18
N TYR A 762 15.36 -33.96 6.34
CA TYR A 762 16.02 -34.61 7.46
C TYR A 762 16.66 -33.56 8.33
N PHE A 763 16.44 -33.68 9.63
CA PHE A 763 16.90 -32.74 10.62
C PHE A 763 17.89 -33.44 11.56
N TYR A 764 18.92 -32.70 11.93
CA TYR A 764 20.02 -33.11 12.78
C TYR A 764 20.30 -32.03 13.82
N PRO A 765 20.91 -32.37 14.95
CA PRO A 765 21.30 -31.38 15.95
C PRO A 765 22.17 -30.27 15.33
N PRO A 766 22.11 -29.03 15.85
CA PRO A 766 23.02 -27.97 15.42
C PRO A 766 24.47 -28.39 15.68
N VAL A 767 25.36 -28.02 14.77
CA VAL A 767 26.79 -28.34 14.86
C VAL A 767 27.52 -27.12 15.40
N PRO A 768 28.14 -27.17 16.60
CA PRO A 768 28.93 -26.05 17.08
C PRO A 768 30.24 -25.92 16.31
N ALA A 769 30.86 -24.75 16.37
CA ALA A 769 32.20 -24.58 15.82
C ALA A 769 33.15 -25.56 16.52
N PRO A 770 34.15 -26.13 15.82
CA PRO A 770 35.06 -27.11 16.42
C PRO A 770 35.71 -26.63 17.74
N ARG A 771 36.04 -25.34 17.81
CA ARG A 771 36.61 -24.68 19.00
C ARG A 771 35.66 -24.56 20.20
N HIS A 772 34.35 -24.75 20.00
CA HIS A 772 33.31 -24.59 21.02
C HIS A 772 32.71 -25.93 21.48
N TRP A 773 33.21 -27.05 20.96
CA TRP A 773 32.65 -28.39 21.19
C TRP A 773 32.58 -28.76 22.69
N GLU A 774 33.56 -28.32 23.47
CA GLU A 774 33.70 -28.65 24.89
C GLU A 774 33.11 -27.56 25.82
N LEU A 775 32.49 -26.50 25.28
CA LEU A 775 31.89 -25.45 26.10
C LEU A 775 30.59 -25.92 26.76
N PHE A 776 30.28 -25.34 27.94
CA PHE A 776 28.98 -25.48 28.60
C PHE A 776 28.54 -26.93 28.88
N SER A 777 29.50 -27.83 29.15
CA SER A 777 29.21 -29.25 29.44
C SER A 777 28.31 -29.45 30.67
N ASP A 778 28.32 -28.49 31.59
CA ASP A 778 27.50 -28.44 32.80
C ASP A 778 26.14 -27.76 32.58
N ALA A 779 25.89 -27.18 31.40
CA ALA A 779 24.60 -26.57 31.11
C ALA A 779 23.50 -27.64 31.09
N THR A 780 22.41 -27.34 31.77
CA THR A 780 21.18 -28.12 31.78
C THR A 780 20.07 -27.25 31.24
N LEU A 781 19.06 -27.86 30.61
CA LEU A 781 17.81 -27.16 30.32
C LEU A 781 17.35 -26.42 31.58
N PRO A 782 17.14 -25.09 31.52
CA PRO A 782 16.91 -24.31 32.73
C PRO A 782 15.73 -24.89 33.51
N SER A 783 15.98 -25.27 34.76
CA SER A 783 14.93 -25.53 35.75
C SER A 783 14.11 -24.27 36.11
N GLY A 784 14.47 -23.13 35.50
CA GLY A 784 13.83 -21.82 35.60
C GLY A 784 12.36 -21.80 35.19
N THR A 785 11.85 -22.83 34.52
CA THR A 785 10.42 -23.15 34.57
C THR A 785 10.11 -23.83 35.90
N LYS A 786 10.13 -23.05 36.99
CA LYS A 786 9.63 -23.49 38.31
C LYS A 786 8.16 -23.98 38.28
N GLN A 787 7.49 -23.95 37.13
CA GLN A 787 6.10 -24.33 36.94
C GLN A 787 5.87 -25.80 36.50
N GLY A 788 6.83 -26.49 35.86
CA GLY A 788 6.66 -27.90 35.46
C GLY A 788 6.18 -28.16 34.02
N ASN A 789 6.41 -27.23 33.10
CA ASN A 789 6.09 -27.37 31.67
C ASN A 789 7.15 -28.19 30.90
N LEU A 790 8.39 -28.25 31.40
CA LEU A 790 9.36 -29.22 30.94
C LEU A 790 8.88 -30.61 31.38
N TYR A 791 8.52 -31.45 30.40
CA TYR A 791 7.93 -32.77 30.64
C TYR A 791 6.60 -32.73 31.42
N GLU A 792 5.71 -31.83 31.01
CA GLU A 792 4.36 -31.66 31.57
C GLU A 792 3.66 -33.00 31.82
N LYS A 793 3.40 -33.33 33.09
CA LYS A 793 2.90 -34.65 33.50
C LYS A 793 1.43 -34.84 33.20
N ASP A 794 0.64 -33.78 33.30
CA ASP A 794 -0.79 -33.79 33.02
C ASP A 794 -1.04 -32.83 31.87
N VAL A 795 -1.55 -33.36 30.76
CA VAL A 795 -1.97 -32.59 29.57
C VAL A 795 -3.45 -32.84 29.29
N SER A 796 -4.21 -33.39 30.24
CA SER A 796 -5.62 -33.78 30.05
C SER A 796 -6.54 -32.61 29.68
N ASP A 797 -6.08 -31.38 29.89
CA ASP A 797 -6.74 -30.14 29.56
C ASP A 797 -6.24 -29.49 28.24
N LYS A 798 -5.28 -30.11 27.55
CA LYS A 798 -4.74 -29.72 26.24
C LYS A 798 -5.52 -30.35 25.08
N PRO A 799 -5.36 -29.89 23.83
CA PRO A 799 -5.86 -30.57 22.63
C PRO A 799 -5.57 -32.08 22.59
N ALA A 800 -6.50 -32.86 22.03
CA ALA A 800 -6.42 -34.33 22.01
C ALA A 800 -5.13 -34.88 21.35
N TRP A 801 -4.58 -34.14 20.37
CA TRP A 801 -3.33 -34.54 19.72
C TRP A 801 -2.09 -34.34 20.62
N ILE A 802 -2.10 -33.35 21.51
CA ILE A 802 -1.07 -33.16 22.55
C ILE A 802 -1.21 -34.25 23.62
N GLN A 803 -2.44 -34.63 23.97
CA GLN A 803 -2.70 -35.74 24.89
C GLN A 803 -2.17 -37.08 24.39
N ALA A 804 -2.18 -37.28 23.07
CA ALA A 804 -1.63 -38.45 22.42
C ALA A 804 -0.09 -38.47 22.39
N LEU A 805 0.57 -37.36 22.70
CA LEU A 805 2.03 -37.34 22.81
C LEU A 805 2.47 -38.17 24.03
N PRO A 806 3.44 -39.08 23.84
CA PRO A 806 3.98 -39.83 24.97
C PRO A 806 4.55 -38.84 25.98
N LEU A 807 4.41 -39.16 27.27
CA LEU A 807 5.24 -38.50 28.27
C LEU A 807 6.68 -38.70 27.81
N ALA A 808 7.42 -37.61 27.61
CA ALA A 808 8.82 -37.68 27.21
C ALA A 808 9.51 -38.65 28.18
N GLN A 809 9.85 -39.85 27.70
CA GLN A 809 10.36 -40.90 28.58
C GLN A 809 11.60 -40.35 29.28
N GLN A 810 11.80 -40.69 30.55
CA GLN A 810 12.93 -40.21 31.36
C GLN A 810 14.30 -40.46 30.68
N ASN A 811 14.37 -41.36 29.69
CA ASN A 811 15.53 -41.66 28.86
C ASN A 811 15.87 -40.60 27.77
N ASN A 812 14.93 -39.74 27.35
CA ASN A 812 15.17 -38.68 26.36
C ASN A 812 15.66 -37.36 26.98
N ARG A 813 15.69 -37.27 28.31
CA ARG A 813 16.16 -36.06 29.00
C ARG A 813 17.61 -35.74 28.66
N THR A 814 18.49 -36.73 28.74
CA THR A 814 19.91 -36.58 28.40
C THR A 814 20.09 -36.12 26.96
N TYR A 815 19.26 -36.65 26.04
CA TYR A 815 19.27 -36.25 24.64
C TYR A 815 18.86 -34.78 24.46
N LEU A 816 17.73 -34.36 25.03
CA LEU A 816 17.24 -32.99 24.95
C LEU A 816 18.18 -31.97 25.64
N GLU A 817 18.79 -32.35 26.77
CA GLU A 817 19.84 -31.56 27.40
C GLU A 817 21.07 -31.42 26.50
N GLU A 818 21.46 -32.47 25.75
CA GLU A 818 22.56 -32.37 24.79
C GLU A 818 22.19 -31.50 23.58
N ILE A 819 20.96 -31.59 23.06
CA ILE A 819 20.47 -30.66 22.03
C ILE A 819 20.57 -29.21 22.52
N TYR A 820 20.15 -28.96 23.77
CA TYR A 820 20.27 -27.65 24.38
C TYR A 820 21.73 -27.18 24.46
N ARG A 821 22.66 -28.02 24.90
CA ARG A 821 24.10 -27.70 24.92
C ARG A 821 24.63 -27.40 23.53
N LEU A 822 24.28 -28.19 22.52
CA LEU A 822 24.72 -27.96 21.14
C LEU A 822 24.22 -26.64 20.57
N ARG A 823 22.98 -26.26 20.89
CA ARG A 823 22.42 -24.93 20.59
C ARG A 823 23.26 -23.83 21.25
N LEU A 824 23.53 -23.92 22.55
CA LEU A 824 24.38 -22.95 23.28
C LEU A 824 25.80 -22.86 22.71
N ARG A 825 26.42 -23.99 22.38
CA ARG A 825 27.77 -24.05 21.80
C ARG A 825 27.81 -23.42 20.41
N SER A 826 26.78 -23.62 19.57
CA SER A 826 26.70 -22.95 18.26
C SER A 826 26.50 -21.43 18.39
N LEU A 827 25.80 -20.97 19.43
CA LEU A 827 25.64 -19.55 19.76
C LEU A 827 26.95 -18.88 20.21
N ALA A 828 27.94 -19.62 20.72
CA ALA A 828 29.24 -19.06 21.09
C ALA A 828 29.94 -18.41 19.88
N ALA A 829 29.82 -19.00 18.68
CA ALA A 829 30.33 -18.38 17.45
C ALA A 829 29.55 -17.12 17.04
N VAL A 830 28.24 -17.07 17.32
CA VAL A 830 27.44 -15.85 17.13
C VAL A 830 27.86 -14.75 18.11
N ASP A 831 28.19 -15.10 19.35
CA ASP A 831 28.68 -14.14 20.34
C ASP A 831 30.04 -13.55 19.93
N GLU A 832 30.95 -14.36 19.39
CA GLU A 832 32.20 -13.87 18.79
C GLU A 832 31.94 -12.92 17.62
N LEU A 833 30.97 -13.22 16.74
CA LEU A 833 30.51 -12.33 15.67
C LEU A 833 30.04 -10.97 16.24
N VAL A 834 29.29 -10.95 17.35
CA VAL A 834 28.86 -9.70 18.01
C VAL A 834 30.06 -8.86 18.41
N GLY A 835 31.08 -9.47 19.04
CA GLY A 835 32.32 -8.78 19.41
C GLY A 835 33.00 -8.15 18.19
N ARG A 836 33.22 -8.94 17.14
CA ARG A 836 33.90 -8.51 15.90
C ARG A 836 33.19 -7.35 15.19
N VAL A 837 31.86 -7.38 15.12
CA VAL A 837 31.06 -6.31 14.51
C VAL A 837 31.24 -5.00 15.29
N VAL A 838 31.14 -5.05 16.61
CA VAL A 838 31.24 -3.87 17.47
C VAL A 838 32.64 -3.28 17.43
N GLU A 839 33.68 -4.12 17.49
CA GLU A 839 35.07 -3.70 17.39
C GLU A 839 35.37 -3.07 16.02
N THR A 840 34.81 -3.62 14.93
CA THR A 840 34.94 -3.05 13.59
C THR A 840 34.33 -1.65 13.50
N LEU A 841 33.12 -1.45 14.03
CA LEU A 841 32.46 -0.15 14.06
C LEU A 841 33.23 0.87 14.93
N ASN A 842 33.80 0.40 16.04
CA ASN A 842 34.61 1.23 16.94
C ASN A 842 35.92 1.67 16.26
N ALA A 843 36.67 0.72 15.69
CA ALA A 843 37.90 0.99 14.96
C ALA A 843 37.69 1.91 13.75
N SER A 844 36.49 1.89 13.17
CA SER A 844 36.10 2.73 12.04
C SER A 844 35.55 4.11 12.46
N GLY A 845 35.46 4.41 13.76
CA GLY A 845 35.02 5.70 14.27
C GLY A 845 33.53 6.03 14.08
N VAL A 846 32.69 5.04 13.76
CA VAL A 846 31.25 5.23 13.48
C VAL A 846 30.33 4.67 14.56
N LEU A 847 30.88 4.01 15.59
CA LEU A 847 30.12 3.32 16.64
C LEU A 847 29.11 4.25 17.33
N ASP A 848 29.49 5.48 17.66
CA ASP A 848 28.65 6.44 18.39
C ASP A 848 27.45 6.94 17.56
N ASN A 849 27.49 6.78 16.23
CA ASN A 849 26.40 7.12 15.32
C ASN A 849 25.66 5.87 14.80
N THR A 850 25.86 4.69 15.41
CA THR A 850 25.32 3.42 14.89
C THR A 850 24.41 2.75 15.91
N TYR A 851 23.16 2.46 15.52
CA TYR A 851 22.30 1.53 16.26
C TYR A 851 22.72 0.10 15.98
N ILE A 852 22.97 -0.69 17.03
CA ILE A 852 23.25 -2.12 16.93
C ILE A 852 22.12 -2.87 17.60
N ILE A 853 21.48 -3.76 16.86
CA ILE A 853 20.30 -4.52 17.26
C ILE A 853 20.61 -6.01 17.19
N TYR A 854 20.26 -6.74 18.24
CA TYR A 854 20.34 -8.20 18.30
C TYR A 854 18.93 -8.77 18.50
N SER A 855 18.51 -9.70 17.65
CA SER A 855 17.20 -10.38 17.76
C SER A 855 17.22 -11.74 17.06
N ALA A 856 16.13 -12.51 17.19
CA ALA A 856 15.93 -13.76 16.45
C ALA A 856 14.65 -13.76 15.61
N ASP A 857 14.56 -14.69 14.64
CA ASP A 857 13.42 -14.82 13.74
C ASP A 857 12.21 -15.54 14.34
N ASN A 858 12.43 -16.55 15.17
CA ASN A 858 11.43 -17.20 16.00
C ASN A 858 12.14 -17.89 17.17
N GLY A 859 11.35 -18.25 18.19
CA GLY A 859 11.83 -19.09 19.29
C GLY A 859 11.89 -20.56 18.88
N TYR A 860 12.18 -21.40 19.86
CA TYR A 860 12.34 -22.85 19.68
C TYR A 860 12.08 -23.52 21.02
N HIS A 861 11.36 -24.63 21.01
CA HIS A 861 11.15 -25.42 22.22
C HIS A 861 12.08 -26.63 22.26
N VAL A 862 12.45 -27.02 23.48
CA VAL A 862 13.19 -28.27 23.73
C VAL A 862 12.60 -28.93 24.97
N GLY A 863 11.73 -29.91 24.80
CA GLY A 863 11.14 -30.71 25.88
C GLY A 863 9.93 -30.10 26.60
N THR A 864 9.52 -28.87 26.28
CA THR A 864 8.39 -28.20 26.93
C THR A 864 7.06 -28.72 26.39
N HIS A 865 6.03 -28.77 27.25
CA HIS A 865 4.68 -29.27 26.92
C HIS A 865 4.63 -30.68 26.31
N ARG A 866 5.62 -31.53 26.63
CA ARG A 866 5.88 -32.86 26.04
C ARG A 866 6.34 -32.87 24.58
N PHE A 867 6.47 -31.72 23.94
CA PHE A 867 7.09 -31.65 22.62
C PHE A 867 8.59 -31.96 22.73
N GLY A 868 9.18 -32.59 21.72
CA GLY A 868 10.63 -32.77 21.69
C GLY A 868 11.31 -31.47 21.28
N ALA A 869 11.87 -31.40 20.08
CA ALA A 869 12.57 -30.21 19.62
C ALA A 869 11.90 -29.66 18.35
N GLY A 870 11.60 -28.36 18.32
CA GLY A 870 11.01 -27.77 17.13
C GLY A 870 10.38 -26.39 17.33
N LYS A 871 9.48 -26.08 16.39
CA LYS A 871 8.68 -24.87 16.30
C LYS A 871 7.31 -25.15 15.67
N THR A 872 6.51 -24.11 15.44
CA THR A 872 5.12 -24.04 14.93
C THR A 872 3.97 -23.98 15.96
N LEU A 873 4.26 -23.86 17.25
CA LEU A 873 3.28 -23.82 18.33
C LEU A 873 3.04 -22.41 18.88
N ALA A 874 1.87 -22.25 19.51
CA ALA A 874 1.44 -20.98 20.05
C ALA A 874 2.12 -20.58 21.37
N TYR A 875 2.98 -21.40 21.96
CA TYR A 875 3.57 -21.21 23.30
C TYR A 875 4.67 -20.12 23.35
N GLU A 876 4.91 -19.56 24.53
CA GLU A 876 5.86 -18.44 24.74
C GLU A 876 7.30 -18.81 24.35
N GLU A 877 7.71 -20.08 24.45
CA GLU A 877 9.03 -20.56 24.03
C GLU A 877 9.31 -20.31 22.54
N GLU A 878 8.26 -20.27 21.71
CA GLU A 878 8.39 -20.06 20.28
C GLU A 878 8.04 -18.63 19.85
N LEU A 879 7.12 -17.99 20.57
CA LEU A 879 6.69 -16.64 20.25
C LEU A 879 7.62 -15.56 20.83
N ARG A 880 8.29 -15.81 21.96
CA ARG A 880 9.11 -14.78 22.64
C ARG A 880 10.58 -14.94 22.31
N VAL A 881 11.15 -13.91 21.69
CA VAL A 881 12.53 -13.89 21.19
C VAL A 881 13.33 -12.76 21.82
N PRO A 882 14.67 -12.87 21.92
CA PRO A 882 15.48 -11.79 22.46
C PRO A 882 15.39 -10.54 21.57
N PHE A 883 15.41 -9.36 22.18
CA PHE A 883 15.60 -8.10 21.47
C PHE A 883 16.44 -7.13 22.31
N LEU A 884 17.61 -6.78 21.80
CA LEU A 884 18.55 -5.86 22.45
C LEU A 884 18.95 -4.77 21.48
N ILE A 885 19.01 -3.52 21.94
CA ILE A 885 19.42 -2.37 21.13
C ILE A 885 20.36 -1.46 21.90
N LYS A 886 21.43 -1.01 21.24
CA LYS A 886 22.26 0.11 21.68
C LYS A 886 22.41 1.12 20.54
N GLY A 887 22.73 2.37 20.83
CA GLY A 887 23.04 3.35 19.79
C GLY A 887 22.87 4.79 20.22
N PRO A 888 22.87 5.72 19.26
CA PRO A 888 22.74 7.16 19.52
C PRO A 888 21.55 7.48 20.42
N GLY A 889 21.75 8.34 21.41
CA GLY A 889 20.69 8.78 22.31
C GLY A 889 20.25 7.76 23.38
N ILE A 890 20.69 6.50 23.31
CA ILE A 890 20.46 5.49 24.36
C ILE A 890 21.54 5.64 25.44
N LYS A 891 21.16 5.93 26.69
CA LYS A 891 22.10 6.01 27.80
C LYS A 891 22.37 4.63 28.41
N ALA A 892 23.64 4.34 28.70
CA ALA A 892 24.05 3.13 29.39
C ALA A 892 23.31 3.01 30.74
N SER A 893 22.73 1.83 30.98
CA SER A 893 22.06 1.57 32.25
C SER A 893 23.09 1.41 33.36
N LYS A 894 22.94 2.18 34.45
CA LYS A 894 23.71 1.97 35.69
C LYS A 894 23.21 0.76 36.51
N SER A 895 22.10 0.14 36.11
CA SER A 895 21.52 -1.03 36.80
C SER A 895 21.46 -2.24 35.88
N THR A 896 21.60 -3.43 36.43
CA THR A 896 21.33 -4.72 35.76
C THR A 896 19.85 -4.91 35.37
N LYS A 897 19.00 -3.87 35.48
CA LYS A 897 17.54 -3.90 35.33
C LYS A 897 16.98 -2.86 34.34
N ALA A 898 17.75 -2.37 33.36
CA ALA A 898 17.16 -1.63 32.23
C ALA A 898 16.42 -2.59 31.27
N THR A 899 15.44 -3.28 31.83
CA THR A 899 14.52 -4.13 31.12
C THR A 899 13.26 -3.34 30.85
N ASN A 900 12.93 -3.17 29.58
CA ASN A 900 11.66 -2.61 29.20
C ASN A 900 10.61 -3.75 29.17
N THR A 901 9.54 -3.61 29.97
CA THR A 901 8.43 -4.58 30.03
C THR A 901 7.35 -4.31 28.98
N LYS A 902 7.52 -3.30 28.13
CA LYS A 902 6.61 -2.98 27.02
C LYS A 902 6.58 -4.12 25.99
N VAL A 903 5.40 -4.34 25.42
CA VAL A 903 5.21 -5.34 24.36
C VAL A 903 5.73 -4.77 23.04
N GLY A 904 6.70 -5.44 22.43
CA GLY A 904 7.15 -5.15 21.08
C GLY A 904 6.97 -6.38 20.19
N LEU A 905 6.66 -6.20 18.91
CA LEU A 905 6.56 -7.32 17.97
C LEU A 905 7.51 -7.16 16.78
N HIS A 906 7.72 -8.24 16.03
CA HIS A 906 8.37 -8.20 14.71
C HIS A 906 7.78 -7.15 13.77
N VAL A 907 6.45 -7.01 13.75
CA VAL A 907 5.80 -6.00 12.88
C VAL A 907 6.14 -4.55 13.28
N ASP A 908 6.66 -4.31 14.48
CA ASP A 908 7.14 -2.99 14.93
C ASP A 908 8.57 -2.67 14.46
N PHE A 909 9.31 -3.67 13.97
CA PHE A 909 10.72 -3.52 13.64
C PHE A 909 10.93 -2.49 12.53
N ALA A 910 10.31 -2.71 11.37
CA ALA A 910 10.42 -1.79 10.22
C ALA A 910 10.00 -0.34 10.56
N PRO A 911 8.83 -0.06 11.19
CA PRO A 911 8.48 1.30 11.59
C PRO A 911 9.48 1.91 12.58
N THR A 912 10.07 1.10 13.47
CA THR A 912 11.10 1.59 14.41
C THR A 912 12.34 2.07 13.68
N ILE A 913 12.90 1.25 12.78
CA ILE A 913 14.09 1.61 12.01
C ILE A 913 13.84 2.86 11.16
N LEU A 914 12.69 2.94 10.49
CA LEU A 914 12.31 4.11 9.69
C LEU A 914 12.15 5.36 10.55
N THR A 915 11.60 5.25 11.75
CA THR A 915 11.47 6.37 12.69
C THR A 915 12.84 6.86 13.15
N LEU A 916 13.73 5.94 13.54
CA LEU A 916 15.11 6.26 13.93
C LEU A 916 15.93 6.84 12.77
N ALA A 917 15.60 6.50 11.53
CA ALA A 917 16.19 7.07 10.31
C ALA A 917 15.62 8.46 9.96
N GLY A 918 14.68 9.00 10.75
CA GLY A 918 14.05 10.31 10.53
C GLY A 918 12.86 10.30 9.57
N ALA A 919 12.31 9.12 9.24
CA ALA A 919 11.17 8.95 8.32
C ALA A 919 9.85 8.60 9.03
N GLY A 920 9.71 8.94 10.31
CA GLY A 920 8.48 8.66 11.09
C GLY A 920 7.20 9.26 10.53
N GLY A 921 7.28 10.39 9.80
CA GLY A 921 6.14 11.00 9.11
C GLY A 921 5.73 10.31 7.79
N GLN A 922 6.45 9.28 7.35
CA GLN A 922 6.22 8.54 6.10
C GLN A 922 5.73 7.10 6.35
N LEU A 923 5.28 6.80 7.58
CA LEU A 923 4.87 5.45 7.97
C LEU A 923 3.50 5.05 7.39
N GLY A 924 2.58 6.00 7.20
CA GLY A 924 1.22 5.73 6.70
C GLY A 924 1.19 5.11 5.30
N ASP A 925 2.15 5.46 4.44
CA ASP A 925 2.21 5.00 3.04
C ASP A 925 2.67 3.54 2.87
N LYS A 926 2.92 2.82 3.97
CA LYS A 926 3.61 1.52 3.98
C LYS A 926 2.70 0.33 4.35
N GLY A 927 1.44 0.59 4.72
CA GLY A 927 0.45 -0.42 5.08
C GLY A 927 0.85 -1.23 6.32
N LEU A 928 1.41 -0.57 7.33
CA LEU A 928 2.02 -1.20 8.50
C LEU A 928 0.97 -1.61 9.53
N ASP A 929 1.05 -2.86 10.01
CA ASP A 929 0.26 -3.37 11.13
C ASP A 929 0.96 -3.15 12.49
N GLY A 930 2.22 -2.74 12.45
CA GLY A 930 3.02 -2.36 13.62
C GLY A 930 3.21 -0.86 13.76
N THR A 931 3.71 -0.46 14.93
CA THR A 931 4.06 0.93 15.26
C THR A 931 5.50 0.99 15.73
N PRO A 932 6.18 2.15 15.68
CA PRO A 932 7.52 2.26 16.24
C PRO A 932 7.53 1.82 17.71
N LEU A 933 8.49 0.96 18.07
CA LEU A 933 8.76 0.64 19.47
C LEU A 933 8.99 1.96 20.19
N GLY A 934 8.23 2.21 21.26
CA GLY A 934 8.17 3.48 22.00
C GLY A 934 9.45 3.82 22.77
N LEU A 935 10.57 3.82 22.06
CA LEU A 935 11.87 4.40 22.40
C LEU A 935 11.68 5.91 22.24
N ALA A 936 10.98 6.55 23.19
CA ALA A 936 10.70 7.96 23.14
C ALA A 936 11.96 8.77 23.48
N ALA A 937 12.23 9.81 22.69
CA ALA A 937 13.17 10.85 23.07
C ALA A 937 12.51 11.71 24.16
N SER A 938 13.16 11.81 25.32
CA SER A 938 12.83 12.85 26.29
C SER A 938 13.10 14.24 25.71
N ASP A 939 12.60 15.30 26.35
CA ASP A 939 12.76 16.69 25.89
C ASP A 939 14.24 17.12 25.70
N ASP A 940 15.20 16.35 26.25
CA ASP A 940 16.65 16.52 26.07
C ASP A 940 17.24 15.69 24.90
N GLY A 941 16.42 14.96 24.16
CA GLY A 941 16.82 14.07 23.06
C GLY A 941 17.32 12.69 23.48
N THR A 942 17.14 12.27 24.75
CA THR A 942 17.63 10.96 25.24
C THR A 942 16.54 9.89 25.20
N LEU A 943 16.86 8.73 24.61
CA LEU A 943 16.05 7.52 24.55
C LEU A 943 16.24 6.74 25.85
N ARG A 944 15.18 6.58 26.65
CA ARG A 944 15.25 5.89 27.94
C ARG A 944 14.23 4.73 28.05
N ALA A 945 14.60 3.70 28.80
CA ALA A 945 13.75 2.53 29.04
C ALA A 945 12.52 2.84 29.93
N ASP A 946 12.55 3.93 30.71
CA ASP A 946 11.57 4.33 31.72
C ASP A 946 10.60 5.44 31.28
N TYR A 947 10.64 5.88 30.01
CA TYR A 947 9.83 7.00 29.54
C TYR A 947 8.32 6.67 29.48
N PRO A 948 7.42 7.57 29.94
CA PRO A 948 5.98 7.36 29.99
C PRO A 948 5.37 7.10 28.60
N ARG A 949 4.31 6.29 28.60
CA ARG A 949 3.59 5.78 27.42
C ARG A 949 3.07 6.93 26.54
N PRO A 950 3.19 6.85 25.20
CA PRO A 950 2.17 7.44 24.34
C PRO A 950 0.82 6.83 24.72
N ALA A 951 -0.26 7.61 24.78
CA ALA A 951 -1.60 7.14 25.19
C ALA A 951 -2.14 5.94 24.37
N ASN A 952 -1.47 5.57 23.28
CA ASN A 952 -1.90 4.61 22.27
C ASN A 952 -0.96 3.38 22.15
N HIS A 953 -0.07 3.13 23.11
CA HIS A 953 0.85 1.97 23.03
C HIS A 953 0.09 0.65 23.18
N ARG A 954 0.27 -0.30 22.25
CA ARG A 954 -0.43 -1.59 22.27
C ARG A 954 0.12 -2.50 23.36
N ASN A 955 -0.78 -3.09 24.14
CA ASN A 955 -0.45 -4.13 25.12
C ASN A 955 -1.14 -5.46 24.78
N GLN A 956 -1.69 -5.56 23.58
CA GLN A 956 -2.37 -6.73 23.06
C GLN A 956 -1.91 -6.99 21.63
N PHE A 957 -1.81 -8.26 21.28
CA PHE A 957 -1.46 -8.69 19.93
C PHE A 957 -1.98 -10.10 19.66
N GLN A 958 -1.84 -10.52 18.39
CA GLN A 958 -2.10 -11.90 17.99
C GLN A 958 -0.86 -12.65 17.54
N GLY A 959 -0.87 -13.97 17.76
CA GLY A 959 -0.01 -14.92 17.06
C GLY A 959 -0.83 -15.74 16.07
N GLU A 960 -0.19 -16.24 15.02
CA GLU A 960 -0.84 -17.03 13.98
C GLU A 960 0.10 -18.02 13.32
N PHE A 961 -0.44 -19.18 12.96
CA PHE A 961 0.26 -20.23 12.22
C PHE A 961 -0.72 -21.09 11.42
N TRP A 962 -0.24 -21.58 10.27
CA TRP A 962 -0.98 -22.51 9.41
C TRP A 962 -0.12 -23.72 9.07
N GLY A 963 -0.73 -24.90 9.11
CA GLY A 963 -0.11 -26.14 8.68
C GLY A 963 0.12 -27.12 9.81
N GLY A 964 1.16 -27.94 9.66
CA GLY A 964 1.45 -29.04 10.57
C GLY A 964 2.52 -28.72 11.61
N TRP A 965 2.52 -29.53 12.66
CA TRP A 965 3.63 -29.69 13.59
C TRP A 965 4.37 -30.99 13.30
N ALA A 966 5.70 -30.93 13.37
CA ALA A 966 6.58 -32.07 13.32
C ALA A 966 7.73 -31.85 14.30
N ASP A 967 8.14 -32.93 14.98
CA ASP A 967 9.37 -32.90 15.76
C ASP A 967 10.57 -32.85 14.80
N GLU A 968 11.46 -31.89 15.02
CA GLU A 968 12.65 -31.73 14.21
C GLU A 968 13.78 -32.68 14.64
N LEU A 969 13.80 -33.32 15.80
CA LEU A 969 14.97 -34.15 16.22
C LEU A 969 14.62 -35.54 16.76
N LEU A 970 13.33 -35.86 16.88
CA LEU A 970 12.79 -37.15 17.28
C LEU A 970 11.88 -37.69 16.17
N HIS A 971 12.49 -38.30 15.15
CA HIS A 971 11.85 -38.82 13.93
C HIS A 971 10.75 -39.89 14.14
N HIS A 972 10.50 -40.30 15.39
CA HIS A 972 9.55 -41.34 15.79
C HIS A 972 8.23 -40.76 16.30
N ILE A 973 8.17 -39.43 16.47
CA ILE A 973 6.95 -38.75 16.89
C ILE A 973 6.08 -38.47 15.66
N PRO A 974 4.79 -38.87 15.67
CA PRO A 974 3.90 -38.65 14.53
C PRO A 974 3.78 -37.16 14.16
N ARG A 975 3.84 -36.86 12.86
CA ARG A 975 3.52 -35.52 12.35
C ARG A 975 2.03 -35.23 12.56
N TYR A 976 1.72 -34.03 13.03
CA TYR A 976 0.34 -33.57 13.19
C TYR A 976 0.01 -32.51 12.14
N VAL A 977 -0.87 -32.81 11.20
CA VAL A 977 -1.11 -31.95 10.03
C VAL A 977 -2.10 -30.81 10.26
N ASN A 978 -2.90 -30.86 11.34
CA ASN A 978 -3.95 -29.89 11.65
C ASN A 978 -3.57 -28.95 12.80
N ASN A 979 -2.34 -28.43 12.80
CA ASN A 979 -1.83 -27.51 13.82
C ASN A 979 -2.09 -26.03 13.48
N THR A 980 -3.07 -25.71 12.62
CA THR A 980 -3.41 -24.32 12.32
C THR A 980 -4.09 -23.65 13.51
N TRP A 981 -3.60 -22.49 13.95
CA TRP A 981 -4.12 -21.79 15.13
C TRP A 981 -4.00 -20.26 15.03
N LYS A 982 -4.86 -19.58 15.79
CA LYS A 982 -4.73 -18.15 16.13
C LYS A 982 -4.66 -18.00 17.65
N ALA A 983 -3.88 -17.05 18.13
CA ALA A 983 -3.79 -16.75 19.55
C ALA A 983 -3.88 -15.24 19.80
N VAL A 984 -4.39 -14.84 20.95
CA VAL A 984 -4.33 -13.47 21.47
C VAL A 984 -3.52 -13.47 22.75
N ARG A 985 -2.62 -12.49 22.87
CA ARG A 985 -1.83 -12.23 24.07
C ARG A 985 -2.10 -10.80 24.52
N VAL A 986 -2.40 -10.62 25.81
CA VAL A 986 -2.66 -9.32 26.43
C VAL A 986 -1.79 -9.16 27.67
N TYR A 987 -1.27 -7.96 27.90
CA TYR A 987 -0.56 -7.57 29.11
C TYR A 987 -1.24 -6.37 29.80
N ASP A 988 -1.72 -6.58 31.00
CA ASP A 988 -2.23 -5.55 31.89
C ASP A 988 -1.09 -5.00 32.74
N GLU A 989 -0.61 -3.82 32.39
CA GLU A 989 0.45 -3.14 33.14
C GLU A 989 0.01 -2.75 34.57
N GLU A 990 -1.24 -2.31 34.75
CA GLU A 990 -1.73 -1.85 36.06
C GLU A 990 -1.75 -2.98 37.09
N ARG A 991 -2.10 -4.19 36.63
CA ARG A 991 -2.14 -5.39 37.46
C ARG A 991 -0.88 -6.23 37.37
N ASN A 992 0.07 -5.84 36.52
CA ASN A 992 1.23 -6.65 36.12
C ASN A 992 0.80 -8.10 35.84
N GLN A 993 -0.16 -8.28 34.93
CA GLN A 993 -0.82 -9.55 34.65
C GLN A 993 -0.94 -9.76 33.15
N GLY A 994 -0.55 -10.94 32.65
CA GLY A 994 -0.74 -11.28 31.25
C GLY A 994 -1.80 -12.36 31.07
N TRP A 995 -2.63 -12.24 30.04
CA TRP A 995 -3.56 -13.28 29.61
C TRP A 995 -3.23 -13.77 28.22
N LYS A 996 -3.52 -15.04 27.94
CA LYS A 996 -3.36 -15.62 26.61
C LYS A 996 -4.55 -16.51 26.28
N TYR A 997 -5.00 -16.46 25.03
CA TYR A 997 -6.04 -17.31 24.48
C TYR A 997 -5.55 -17.93 23.18
N ILE A 998 -5.66 -19.25 23.03
CA ILE A 998 -5.30 -19.98 21.82
C ILE A 998 -6.56 -20.67 21.28
N TYR A 999 -6.77 -20.56 19.97
CA TYR A 999 -7.85 -21.21 19.26
C TYR A 999 -7.30 -21.95 18.04
N SER A 1000 -7.50 -23.27 18.02
CA SER A 1000 -7.10 -24.15 16.92
C SER A 1000 -8.22 -24.33 15.91
N CYS A 1001 -7.86 -24.60 14.65
CA CYS A 1001 -8.79 -24.96 13.58
C CYS A 1001 -9.61 -26.21 13.89
N THR A 1002 -9.12 -27.08 14.79
CA THR A 1002 -9.85 -28.26 15.27
C THR A 1002 -10.90 -27.93 16.33
N GLY A 1003 -11.03 -26.66 16.70
CA GLY A 1003 -11.96 -26.17 17.71
C GLY A 1003 -11.42 -26.22 19.14
N SER A 1004 -10.19 -26.72 19.37
CA SER A 1004 -9.56 -26.68 20.69
C SER A 1004 -9.30 -25.25 21.16
N LYS A 1005 -9.45 -25.02 22.46
CA LYS A 1005 -9.42 -23.70 23.09
C LYS A 1005 -8.65 -23.73 24.40
N GLU A 1006 -7.72 -22.79 24.55
CA GLU A 1006 -6.85 -22.74 25.73
C GLU A 1006 -6.75 -21.30 26.27
N ILE A 1007 -6.89 -21.10 27.59
CA ILE A 1007 -6.69 -19.80 28.25
C ILE A 1007 -5.69 -19.94 29.39
N TYR A 1008 -4.71 -19.04 29.45
CA TYR A 1008 -3.70 -19.01 30.51
C TYR A 1008 -3.59 -17.65 31.18
N ASP A 1009 -3.49 -17.65 32.52
CA ASP A 1009 -3.10 -16.50 33.33
C ASP A 1009 -1.58 -16.52 33.50
N LEU A 1010 -0.84 -15.86 32.61
CA LEU A 1010 0.62 -15.93 32.57
C LEU A 1010 1.31 -15.26 33.76
N LYS A 1011 0.56 -14.63 34.68
CA LYS A 1011 1.12 -14.21 35.97
C LYS A 1011 1.19 -15.38 36.95
N LYS A 1012 0.15 -16.21 37.01
CA LYS A 1012 0.06 -17.36 37.91
C LYS A 1012 0.66 -18.62 37.30
N ASP A 1013 0.56 -18.72 35.99
CA ASP A 1013 0.94 -19.86 35.17
C ASP A 1013 1.74 -19.41 33.95
N PRO A 1014 2.93 -18.80 34.14
CA PRO A 1014 3.80 -18.42 33.04
C PRO A 1014 4.36 -19.62 32.25
N GLY A 1015 4.19 -20.85 32.77
CA GLY A 1015 4.54 -22.08 32.08
C GLY A 1015 3.40 -22.66 31.23
N GLU A 1016 2.24 -21.99 31.15
CA GLU A 1016 1.10 -22.37 30.28
C GLU A 1016 0.59 -23.80 30.50
N LEU A 1017 0.48 -24.23 31.76
CA LEU A 1017 0.15 -25.60 32.16
C LEU A 1017 -1.32 -25.83 32.45
N ASN A 1018 -2.01 -24.81 32.95
CA ASN A 1018 -3.37 -24.93 33.47
C ASN A 1018 -4.32 -24.20 32.53
N ASN A 1019 -4.94 -24.93 31.62
CA ASN A 1019 -5.95 -24.40 30.72
C ASN A 1019 -7.22 -24.01 31.51
N LEU A 1020 -7.47 -22.69 31.58
CA LEU A 1020 -8.60 -22.09 32.27
C LEU A 1020 -9.85 -21.97 31.38
N TYR A 1021 -9.82 -22.42 30.13
CA TYR A 1021 -10.98 -22.32 29.25
C TYR A 1021 -12.15 -23.16 29.81
N GLY A 1022 -13.23 -22.50 30.20
CA GLY A 1022 -14.40 -23.12 30.86
C GLY A 1022 -14.27 -23.32 32.38
N LYS A 1023 -13.09 -23.10 32.97
CA LYS A 1023 -12.82 -23.19 34.42
C LYS A 1023 -12.56 -21.82 35.06
N GLY A 1024 -12.13 -20.83 34.27
CA GLY A 1024 -11.82 -19.47 34.69
C GLY A 1024 -12.99 -18.49 34.58
N PRO A 1025 -12.79 -17.21 34.94
CA PRO A 1025 -13.86 -16.22 34.92
C PRO A 1025 -14.43 -15.97 33.53
N THR A 1026 -15.75 -16.00 33.38
CA THR A 1026 -16.45 -15.81 32.09
C THR A 1026 -16.11 -14.48 31.42
N TYR A 1027 -15.90 -13.41 32.21
CA TYR A 1027 -15.54 -12.11 31.64
C TYR A 1027 -14.18 -12.18 30.92
N VAL A 1028 -13.15 -12.82 31.50
CA VAL A 1028 -11.84 -12.98 30.85
C VAL A 1028 -11.98 -13.71 29.51
N ARG A 1029 -12.72 -14.82 29.50
CA ARG A 1029 -12.96 -15.60 28.27
C ARG A 1029 -13.60 -14.75 27.18
N THR A 1030 -14.71 -14.09 27.48
CA THR A 1030 -15.47 -13.31 26.49
C THR A 1030 -14.67 -12.12 25.94
N ARG A 1031 -13.80 -11.49 26.74
CA ARG A 1031 -12.94 -10.39 26.25
C ARG A 1031 -11.83 -10.89 25.32
N LEU A 1032 -11.21 -12.03 25.66
CA LEU A 1032 -10.18 -12.63 24.81
C LEU A 1032 -10.77 -13.18 23.50
N GLU A 1033 -11.95 -13.80 23.54
CA GLU A 1033 -12.67 -14.23 22.33
C GLU A 1033 -13.06 -13.02 21.46
N GLY A 1034 -13.52 -11.92 22.07
CA GLY A 1034 -13.83 -10.68 21.34
C GLY A 1034 -12.60 -10.02 20.73
N LEU A 1035 -11.48 -9.97 21.45
CA LEU A 1035 -10.21 -9.49 20.90
C LEU A 1035 -9.74 -10.36 19.73
N LEU A 1036 -9.82 -11.69 19.85
CA LEU A 1036 -9.42 -12.59 18.77
C LEU A 1036 -10.31 -12.40 17.54
N ALA A 1037 -11.62 -12.19 17.74
CA ALA A 1037 -12.54 -11.91 16.65
C ALA A 1037 -12.14 -10.67 15.83
N VAL A 1038 -11.52 -9.66 16.45
CA VAL A 1038 -11.01 -8.48 15.72
C VAL A 1038 -9.61 -8.71 15.17
N LEU A 1039 -8.71 -9.22 16.00
CA LEU A 1039 -7.30 -9.36 15.65
C LEU A 1039 -7.08 -10.38 14.53
N ALA A 1040 -7.82 -11.49 14.50
CA ALA A 1040 -7.64 -12.59 13.53
C ALA A 1040 -7.64 -12.15 12.06
N VAL A 1041 -8.28 -11.02 11.76
CA VAL A 1041 -8.43 -10.44 10.42
C VAL A 1041 -8.10 -8.94 10.38
N CYS A 1042 -7.33 -8.46 11.35
CA CYS A 1042 -7.04 -7.03 11.49
C CYS A 1042 -6.16 -6.51 10.33
N LYS A 1043 -6.26 -5.23 10.02
CA LYS A 1043 -5.32 -4.56 9.13
C LYS A 1043 -5.01 -3.16 9.67
N GLU A 1044 -3.75 -2.76 9.61
CA GLU A 1044 -3.25 -1.43 9.96
C GLU A 1044 -3.75 -0.95 11.34
N ASP A 1045 -4.52 0.14 11.42
CA ASP A 1045 -5.00 0.71 12.69
C ASP A 1045 -5.81 -0.30 13.50
N THR A 1046 -6.47 -1.28 12.88
CA THR A 1046 -7.23 -2.30 13.61
C THR A 1046 -6.30 -3.27 14.35
N CYS A 1047 -5.12 -3.56 13.81
CA CYS A 1047 -4.13 -4.38 14.50
C CYS A 1047 -3.46 -3.63 15.66
N ILE A 1048 -3.38 -2.30 15.55
CA ILE A 1048 -2.76 -1.43 16.55
C ILE A 1048 -3.76 -1.09 17.66
N ASN A 1049 -5.00 -0.77 17.28
CA ASN A 1049 -6.05 -0.22 18.13
C ASN A 1049 -7.36 -1.07 18.06
N PRO A 1050 -7.31 -2.39 18.36
CA PRO A 1050 -8.48 -3.28 18.27
C PRO A 1050 -9.63 -2.88 19.20
N TRP A 1051 -9.33 -2.15 20.29
CA TRP A 1051 -10.35 -1.65 21.21
C TRP A 1051 -11.29 -0.64 20.56
N LYS A 1052 -10.83 0.18 19.59
CA LYS A 1052 -11.70 1.11 18.85
C LYS A 1052 -12.77 0.40 18.04
N VAL A 1053 -12.49 -0.83 17.60
CA VAL A 1053 -13.43 -1.65 16.83
C VAL A 1053 -14.48 -2.27 17.76
N LEU A 1054 -14.05 -2.74 18.93
CA LEU A 1054 -14.96 -3.33 19.92
C LEU A 1054 -15.79 -2.27 20.67
N HIS A 1055 -15.25 -1.07 20.82
CA HIS A 1055 -15.81 0.05 21.59
C HIS A 1055 -15.63 1.38 20.82
N PRO A 1056 -16.44 1.62 19.77
CA PRO A 1056 -16.27 2.79 18.90
C PRO A 1056 -16.56 4.13 19.58
N GLY A 1057 -17.26 4.14 20.73
CA GLY A 1057 -17.45 5.33 21.54
C GLY A 1057 -16.20 5.75 22.34
N GLY A 1058 -15.11 4.97 22.26
CA GLY A 1058 -13.83 5.26 22.92
C GLY A 1058 -13.83 4.98 24.42
N GLU A 1059 -14.88 4.36 24.96
CA GLU A 1059 -15.05 4.09 26.39
C GLU A 1059 -14.18 2.96 26.94
N VAL A 1060 -13.61 2.13 26.06
CA VAL A 1060 -12.61 1.10 26.38
C VAL A 1060 -11.41 1.33 25.48
N GLN A 1061 -10.25 1.57 26.08
CA GLN A 1061 -8.98 1.77 25.36
C GLN A 1061 -7.91 0.75 25.77
N SER A 1062 -8.20 -0.06 26.79
CA SER A 1062 -7.26 -0.98 27.41
C SER A 1062 -7.96 -2.23 27.95
N TRP A 1063 -7.17 -3.25 28.26
CA TRP A 1063 -7.64 -4.43 28.99
C TRP A 1063 -8.29 -4.06 30.34
N SER A 1064 -7.68 -3.13 31.08
CA SER A 1064 -8.21 -2.63 32.36
C SER A 1064 -9.60 -2.05 32.25
N ASP A 1065 -9.92 -1.40 31.12
CA ASP A 1065 -11.27 -0.89 30.86
C ASP A 1065 -12.23 -2.01 30.48
N ALA A 1066 -11.79 -2.92 29.61
CA ALA A 1066 -12.60 -3.99 29.05
C ALA A 1066 -13.14 -4.96 30.11
N ILE A 1067 -12.38 -5.21 31.19
CA ILE A 1067 -12.77 -6.13 32.25
C ILE A 1067 -13.79 -5.56 33.25
N LYS A 1068 -14.18 -4.29 33.11
CA LYS A 1068 -15.23 -3.70 33.96
C LYS A 1068 -16.57 -4.39 33.66
N SER A 1069 -17.31 -4.76 34.69
CA SER A 1069 -18.55 -5.55 34.60
C SER A 1069 -19.65 -4.87 33.75
N LYS A 1070 -19.65 -3.53 33.68
CA LYS A 1070 -20.58 -2.78 32.82
C LYS A 1070 -20.51 -3.15 31.32
N TYR A 1071 -19.45 -3.83 30.88
CA TYR A 1071 -19.29 -4.30 29.51
C TYR A 1071 -19.61 -5.78 29.32
N ASP A 1072 -20.03 -6.51 30.36
CA ASP A 1072 -20.29 -7.96 30.28
C ASP A 1072 -21.28 -8.30 29.16
N ASP A 1073 -22.38 -7.57 29.09
CA ASP A 1073 -23.42 -7.77 28.07
C ASP A 1073 -22.93 -7.46 26.65
N VAL A 1074 -21.98 -6.54 26.49
CA VAL A 1074 -21.39 -6.19 25.19
C VAL A 1074 -20.59 -7.37 24.66
N TYR A 1075 -19.66 -7.88 25.47
CA TYR A 1075 -18.79 -8.98 25.07
C TYR A 1075 -19.54 -10.31 24.94
N ALA A 1076 -20.62 -10.51 25.71
CA ALA A 1076 -21.48 -11.69 25.57
C ALA A 1076 -22.21 -11.76 24.22
N ARG A 1077 -22.35 -10.62 23.51
CA ARG A 1077 -23.01 -10.56 22.18
C ARG A 1077 -22.04 -10.73 21.00
N ILE A 1078 -20.73 -10.68 21.23
CA ILE A 1078 -19.75 -10.83 20.15
C ILE A 1078 -19.67 -12.30 19.75
N LYS A 1079 -19.78 -12.59 18.45
CA LYS A 1079 -19.55 -13.95 17.96
C LYS A 1079 -18.04 -14.25 17.98
N PRO A 1080 -17.62 -15.34 18.63
CA PRO A 1080 -16.21 -15.73 18.62
C PRO A 1080 -15.74 -16.08 17.21
N PHE A 1081 -14.47 -15.78 16.94
CA PHE A 1081 -13.77 -16.24 15.73
C PHE A 1081 -13.86 -17.77 15.58
N LYS A 1082 -13.98 -18.23 14.34
CA LYS A 1082 -13.96 -19.66 13.98
C LYS A 1082 -13.24 -19.87 12.66
N PHE A 1083 -12.55 -21.00 12.56
CA PHE A 1083 -12.09 -21.52 11.27
C PHE A 1083 -13.23 -22.29 10.60
N VAL A 1084 -13.40 -22.14 9.29
CA VAL A 1084 -14.32 -22.96 8.49
C VAL A 1084 -13.74 -24.36 8.26
N ALA A 1085 -12.43 -24.43 8.03
CA ALA A 1085 -11.65 -25.64 7.80
C ALA A 1085 -10.21 -25.50 8.33
N CYS A 1086 -9.57 -26.64 8.61
CA CYS A 1086 -8.15 -26.72 8.93
C CYS A 1086 -7.31 -26.64 7.65
N LEU A 1087 -7.01 -25.43 7.19
CA LEU A 1087 -6.13 -25.20 6.04
C LEU A 1087 -4.69 -24.95 6.47
N GLY A 1088 -3.74 -25.44 5.68
CA GLY A 1088 -2.30 -25.21 5.87
C GLY A 1088 -1.79 -23.86 5.32
N TYR A 1089 -2.70 -22.95 4.96
CA TYR A 1089 -2.39 -21.64 4.43
C TYR A 1089 -3.54 -20.66 4.74
N GLN A 1090 -3.28 -19.36 4.63
CA GLN A 1090 -4.32 -18.35 4.84
C GLN A 1090 -5.27 -18.27 3.64
N LEU A 1091 -6.56 -18.34 3.95
CA LEU A 1091 -7.64 -18.07 3.01
C LEU A 1091 -8.66 -17.18 3.72
N HIS A 1092 -8.92 -15.98 3.18
CA HIS A 1092 -9.79 -15.00 3.85
C HIS A 1092 -11.18 -15.55 4.19
N GLU A 1093 -11.78 -16.33 3.28
CA GLU A 1093 -13.10 -16.95 3.46
C GLU A 1093 -13.13 -18.00 4.58
N ASN A 1094 -11.99 -18.61 4.88
CA ASN A 1094 -11.85 -19.62 5.93
C ASN A 1094 -11.82 -19.04 7.34
N GLU A 1095 -11.52 -17.74 7.44
CA GLU A 1095 -11.20 -17.04 8.70
C GLU A 1095 -12.08 -15.79 8.89
N LEU A 1096 -13.26 -15.75 8.26
CA LEU A 1096 -14.19 -14.65 8.43
C LEU A 1096 -14.64 -14.53 9.90
N SER A 1097 -14.70 -13.28 10.38
CA SER A 1097 -15.11 -12.95 11.74
C SER A 1097 -16.24 -11.92 11.73
N ASP A 1098 -17.35 -12.25 12.40
CA ASP A 1098 -18.51 -11.37 12.59
C ASP A 1098 -18.45 -10.69 13.97
N TYR A 1099 -17.52 -9.75 14.10
CA TYR A 1099 -17.26 -9.00 15.34
C TYR A 1099 -18.18 -7.79 15.55
N ARG A 1100 -19.26 -7.62 14.76
CA ARG A 1100 -20.18 -6.47 14.88
C ARG A 1100 -20.94 -6.54 16.20
N VAL A 1101 -20.74 -5.54 17.07
CA VAL A 1101 -21.48 -5.38 18.33
C VAL A 1101 -22.97 -5.13 18.02
N VAL A 1102 -23.84 -6.07 18.36
CA VAL A 1102 -25.30 -5.87 18.29
C VAL A 1102 -25.69 -4.81 19.32
N SER A 1103 -26.19 -3.65 18.86
CA SER A 1103 -26.68 -2.57 19.72
C SER A 1103 -27.88 -3.01 20.57
N PRO A 1104 -28.06 -2.50 21.82
CA PRO A 1104 -29.21 -2.84 22.64
C PRO A 1104 -30.50 -2.22 22.06
N ALA A 1105 -31.59 -2.98 22.09
CA ALA A 1105 -32.89 -2.55 21.58
C ALA A 1105 -33.44 -1.34 22.37
N PRO A 1106 -34.09 -0.35 21.72
CA PRO A 1106 -34.72 0.76 22.42
C PRO A 1106 -35.93 0.28 23.24
N THR A 1107 -35.98 0.68 24.51
CA THR A 1107 -37.12 0.47 25.42
C THR A 1107 -38.22 1.49 25.16
N THR A 1108 -39.19 1.20 24.28
CA THR A 1108 -40.54 1.82 24.33
C THR A 1108 -41.57 1.01 23.51
N PRO A 1109 -42.81 0.79 23.99
CA PRO A 1109 -43.79 -0.08 23.32
C PRO A 1109 -44.80 0.71 22.45
N SER A 1110 -44.91 0.36 21.16
CA SER A 1110 -46.10 0.35 20.27
C SER A 1110 -45.58 0.45 18.81
N ARG A 1111 -46.11 -0.17 17.75
CA ARG A 1111 -47.40 -0.78 17.40
C ARG A 1111 -47.14 -1.98 16.48
N ARG A 1112 -47.99 -3.00 16.58
CA ARG A 1112 -48.03 -4.15 15.64
C ARG A 1112 -48.19 -3.65 14.20
N LEU A 1113 -47.25 -4.01 13.33
CA LEU A 1113 -47.48 -4.16 11.89
C LEU A 1113 -47.02 -5.58 11.49
N GLN A 1114 -47.88 -6.24 10.73
CA GLN A 1114 -47.91 -7.67 10.47
C GLN A 1114 -46.61 -8.19 9.84
N ARG A 1115 -46.04 -9.25 10.43
CA ARG A 1115 -45.05 -10.09 9.77
C ARG A 1115 -45.72 -10.86 8.63
N ARG A 1116 -45.40 -10.51 7.38
CA ARG A 1116 -45.45 -11.47 6.28
C ARG A 1116 -44.15 -12.27 6.32
N SER A 1117 -44.28 -13.54 6.70
CA SER A 1117 -43.26 -14.58 6.59
C SER A 1117 -42.90 -14.79 5.11
N LEU A 1118 -41.69 -14.38 4.73
CA LEU A 1118 -41.01 -14.92 3.55
C LEU A 1118 -40.29 -16.18 4.00
N VAL A 1119 -40.95 -17.31 3.75
CA VAL A 1119 -40.32 -18.63 3.71
C VAL A 1119 -39.30 -18.56 2.57
N VAL A 1120 -38.01 -18.53 2.91
CA VAL A 1120 -36.95 -18.82 1.95
C VAL A 1120 -36.85 -20.33 1.90
N ASP A 1121 -37.25 -20.85 0.76
CA ASP A 1121 -37.19 -22.24 0.35
C ASP A 1121 -35.78 -22.80 0.58
N THR A 1122 -35.63 -23.65 1.59
CA THR A 1122 -34.44 -24.46 1.81
C THR A 1122 -34.44 -25.62 0.82
N THR A 1123 -34.11 -25.34 -0.44
CA THR A 1123 -33.68 -26.39 -1.35
C THR A 1123 -32.21 -26.72 -1.04
N THR A 1124 -32.07 -27.69 -0.14
CA THR A 1124 -30.85 -28.45 0.12
C THR A 1124 -30.28 -28.95 -1.22
N VAL A 1125 -29.22 -28.32 -1.71
CA VAL A 1125 -28.34 -28.96 -2.69
C VAL A 1125 -27.51 -29.97 -1.89
N HIS A 1126 -27.95 -31.23 -1.89
CA HIS A 1126 -27.08 -32.34 -1.56
C HIS A 1126 -25.96 -32.40 -2.60
N VAL A 1127 -24.79 -31.88 -2.25
CA VAL A 1127 -23.54 -32.28 -2.89
C VAL A 1127 -23.12 -33.59 -2.23
N PRO A 1128 -23.08 -34.73 -2.94
CA PRO A 1128 -22.53 -35.95 -2.37
C PRO A 1128 -21.02 -35.78 -2.30
N VAL A 1129 -20.50 -35.39 -1.14
CA VAL A 1129 -19.07 -35.47 -0.85
C VAL A 1129 -18.84 -36.72 -0.03
N THR A 1130 -18.86 -37.88 -0.70
CA THR A 1130 -18.13 -39.06 -0.20
C THR A 1130 -16.69 -38.89 -0.65
N PHE A 1131 -15.86 -38.31 0.23
CA PHE A 1131 -14.43 -38.59 0.27
C PHE A 1131 -14.14 -39.23 1.62
N GLU A 1132 -14.48 -40.51 1.74
CA GLU A 1132 -13.70 -41.40 2.61
C GLU A 1132 -12.33 -41.57 1.96
N ALA A 1133 -11.39 -40.69 2.29
CA ALA A 1133 -9.99 -41.01 2.12
C ALA A 1133 -9.61 -41.98 3.26
N PRO A 1134 -9.04 -43.16 2.95
CA PRO A 1134 -8.71 -44.14 3.96
C PRO A 1134 -7.66 -43.56 4.91
N VAL A 1135 -7.98 -43.53 6.20
CA VAL A 1135 -7.02 -43.37 7.29
C VAL A 1135 -6.25 -44.69 7.41
N GLU A 1136 -5.41 -45.03 6.42
CA GLU A 1136 -4.48 -46.15 6.54
C GLU A 1136 -3.16 -45.89 5.77
N ARG A 1137 -2.07 -46.01 6.54
CA ARG A 1137 -0.66 -46.25 6.14
C ARG A 1137 0.20 -45.07 5.67
N PHE A 1138 0.80 -44.39 6.65
CA PHE A 1138 2.26 -44.18 6.69
C PHE A 1138 2.76 -44.41 8.12
N ALA A 1139 2.78 -45.68 8.53
CA ALA A 1139 3.57 -46.15 9.65
C ALA A 1139 4.33 -47.39 9.15
N THR A 1140 5.38 -47.19 8.35
CA THR A 1140 6.47 -48.16 8.33
C THR A 1140 7.21 -47.99 9.65
N PRO A 1141 7.32 -49.05 10.48
CA PRO A 1141 8.20 -49.01 11.63
C PRO A 1141 9.61 -48.72 11.12
N VAL A 1142 10.19 -47.61 11.54
CA VAL A 1142 11.64 -47.45 11.43
C VAL A 1142 12.23 -48.58 12.29
N PRO A 1143 13.12 -49.43 11.75
CA PRO A 1143 13.73 -50.52 12.49
C PRO A 1143 14.31 -50.03 13.84
N GLN A 1144 14.03 -50.76 14.91
CA GLN A 1144 14.34 -50.40 16.30
C GLN A 1144 15.86 -50.17 16.54
N ASP A 1145 16.70 -50.66 15.63
CA ASP A 1145 18.15 -50.57 15.56
C ASP A 1145 18.69 -49.20 15.13
N ILE A 1146 17.88 -48.36 14.47
CA ILE A 1146 18.23 -46.96 14.11
C ILE A 1146 18.03 -46.01 15.31
N LEU A 1147 17.23 -46.41 16.30
CA LEU A 1147 16.76 -45.54 17.39
C LEU A 1147 17.76 -45.37 18.54
N ASN A 1148 18.67 -46.32 18.74
CA ASN A 1148 19.59 -46.33 19.88
C ASN A 1148 21.06 -46.07 19.52
N SER A 1149 21.41 -46.05 18.24
CA SER A 1149 22.81 -46.05 17.79
C SER A 1149 23.25 -44.76 17.10
N ASP A 1150 22.35 -44.02 16.45
CA ASP A 1150 22.80 -43.04 15.45
C ASP A 1150 23.15 -41.65 15.95
N VAL A 1151 22.59 -41.10 17.04
CA VAL A 1151 23.03 -39.75 17.47
C VAL A 1151 24.36 -39.81 18.22
N HIS A 1152 24.60 -40.81 19.07
CA HIS A 1152 25.93 -40.97 19.67
C HIS A 1152 26.99 -41.39 18.64
N ALA A 1153 26.64 -42.21 17.63
CA ALA A 1153 27.55 -42.55 16.53
C ALA A 1153 27.76 -41.40 15.54
N TRP A 1154 26.72 -40.64 15.17
CA TRP A 1154 26.82 -39.42 14.36
C TRP A 1154 27.59 -38.33 15.10
N TYR A 1155 27.30 -38.14 16.39
CA TYR A 1155 28.04 -37.22 17.27
C TYR A 1155 29.51 -37.64 17.39
N ALA A 1156 29.80 -38.93 17.60
CA ALA A 1156 31.17 -39.45 17.62
C ALA A 1156 31.85 -39.39 16.25
N THR A 1157 31.10 -39.54 15.15
CA THR A 1157 31.60 -39.49 13.76
C THR A 1157 31.90 -38.06 13.36
N GLU A 1158 31.02 -37.10 13.65
CA GLU A 1158 31.28 -35.68 13.45
C GLU A 1158 32.41 -35.22 14.37
N GLN A 1159 32.42 -35.58 15.65
CA GLN A 1159 33.53 -35.28 16.56
C GLN A 1159 34.87 -35.91 16.09
N ALA A 1160 34.85 -37.12 15.50
CA ALA A 1160 36.03 -37.78 14.94
C ALA A 1160 36.52 -37.13 13.64
N LYS A 1161 35.63 -36.63 12.77
CA LYS A 1161 36.00 -35.84 11.58
C LYS A 1161 36.76 -34.57 11.98
N TYR A 1162 36.44 -33.97 13.14
CA TYR A 1162 37.09 -32.73 13.61
C TYR A 1162 38.32 -32.92 14.50
N ARG A 1163 38.49 -34.07 15.17
CA ARG A 1163 39.73 -34.38 15.93
C ARG A 1163 40.93 -34.71 15.02
N LEU A 1164 40.73 -34.87 13.71
CA LEU A 1164 41.74 -35.20 12.71
C LEU A 1164 42.21 -34.00 11.85
N ALA A 1165 41.73 -32.78 12.14
CA ALA A 1165 42.09 -31.55 11.44
C ALA A 1165 43.01 -30.64 12.27
#